data_AF-A0A352S9G8-F1
#
_entry.id   AF-A0A352S9G8-F1
#
_cell.length_a   1.000
_cell.length_b   1.000
_cell.length_c   1.000
_cell.angle_alpha   90.00
_cell.angle_beta   90.00
_cell.angle_gamma   90.00
#
_symmetry.space_group_name_H-M   'P 1'
#
loop_
_entity.id
_entity.type
_entity.pdbx_description
1 polymer ?
#
loop_
_entity_poly.entity_id
_entity_poly.type
_entity_poly.pdbx_seq_one_letter_code
_entity_poly.pdbx_strand_id
1 'polypeptide(L)'
;MLLRIGVMANGLPPFDLVGIDGNYEGISADYLAMIASTLHAKVEVRAYATRDAALYDLSHDAIDVVATDPGQTRPAQGAIGFMPNQIIEIATRSTAHKLVGNQTLGYVNGQLDPQAILAAYPGRKLQSYATLLDALTQLSLGADVVLLSNATAASYITAQYGIPNLVAVNVSRLSVGDLSFLVRDPALRARFDAAISAIPKPTRLAISTHWVPTTLMPHFDKALNLTAEESAWIAAHPVVRYRATNDRVPFVFSDEHGESVGLSVQVLDQIEERTGLRFEPVRADGNNRPDHPGAPTIQPIVPVDGPSVRADGLTITEPYFQGYWAIVAHVRQRGINNILDLAGKRVAVVLPNPIIDRLRATVPLQVVKAASYRDAYRMVATGIADATLGNMLTANYLIRESYPEVLRIVAPISGTPLNVGIGVPADEPMLLAILNKALLSLSREDINALRLRWSEPQSIASSTETLPSWAWFSLAAGLVLLAISLLWSQSLRQQIQRRRRMETVLHEQLAFQTSILDAIPQPIYLRDADLRLMTCNAAFERALGCGRKQMRGRTIDQMPLKLGDIPLSLQTYRKVLATGEAATLDRTLMIEGKERIVLNWVEPLRNATGGVVGIIGGWIDMTERQQMVTELASAKDRAEAANRAKSAFLASISHEIRTPMNAILGMLELTLQDKRLPDDDRLQVETAQESAKSLIGLINDILDASKMEAGKFVLTPQPAPLRQLVGDVTSLFGLAAARKGVQLEAIVDDAVAPCHMVDPLRFKQVLNNLVSNAVRFTDRGSVVIRLGATNLTPDRQSLTFSVSDTGTGIPEGGLKKLFQPFTQIGDTKRSAGGTGLGLSICQRLVTKMHGTIGITSEVGKGTTVTATIELPIVAEIAPVPQSDQRIQPSTKPGNTLHVLIVDDHAPNRILLQRQLEKLGHCAVTASDGCEALEKLADASFDLIICDYSMPNMDGPTLTRTIRSSDLPYRTLPILGYTASAQPEIRAHAIECGMDAVMIKPVDMATLETTLATTVSRRAHPGLPGLSGLALAPCG
;
A
#
# COMPACT_ATOMS: atom_id res chain seq x y z
N MET A 1 6.57 -34.75 29.36
CA MET A 1 5.35 -34.49 30.16
C MET A 1 4.29 -33.88 29.24
N LEU A 2 3.00 -34.18 29.44
CA LEU A 2 1.91 -33.50 28.73
C LEU A 2 1.19 -32.58 29.72
N LEU A 3 0.98 -31.32 29.35
CA LEU A 3 0.24 -30.32 30.11
C LEU A 3 -1.06 -30.00 29.39
N ARG A 4 -2.19 -30.35 29.98
CA ARG A 4 -3.52 -30.01 29.45
C ARG A 4 -3.95 -28.68 30.06
N ILE A 5 -4.12 -27.67 29.22
CA ILE A 5 -4.39 -26.29 29.64
C ILE A 5 -5.80 -25.90 29.22
N GLY A 6 -6.62 -25.52 30.20
CA GLY A 6 -7.92 -24.89 29.97
C GLY A 6 -7.78 -23.39 29.74
N VAL A 7 -8.34 -22.91 28.63
CA VAL A 7 -8.40 -21.49 28.28
C VAL A 7 -9.85 -21.06 28.10
N MET A 8 -10.14 -19.80 28.38
CA MET A 8 -11.49 -19.25 28.23
C MET A 8 -11.71 -18.80 26.77
N ALA A 9 -12.80 -19.23 26.14
CA ALA A 9 -13.14 -18.82 24.77
C ALA A 9 -13.38 -17.31 24.66
N ASN A 10 -14.00 -16.72 25.69
CA ASN A 10 -14.11 -15.28 25.90
C ASN A 10 -13.10 -14.83 26.97
N GLY A 11 -11.83 -15.12 26.72
CA GLY A 11 -10.72 -14.76 27.61
C GLY A 11 -10.55 -13.25 27.81
N LEU A 12 -9.51 -12.84 28.54
CA LEU A 12 -9.18 -11.43 28.75
C LEU A 12 -8.11 -11.02 27.73
N PRO A 13 -8.41 -10.32 26.62
CA PRO A 13 -7.38 -9.82 25.71
C PRO A 13 -6.51 -8.77 26.42
N PRO A 14 -5.19 -8.72 26.20
CA PRO A 14 -4.37 -9.58 25.35
C PRO A 14 -3.77 -10.80 26.08
N PHE A 15 -4.30 -11.19 27.23
CA PHE A 15 -3.78 -12.32 28.02
C PHE A 15 -4.12 -13.66 27.39
N ASP A 16 -5.39 -13.84 27.03
CA ASP A 16 -5.89 -15.05 26.37
C ASP A 16 -6.62 -14.66 25.08
N LEU A 17 -6.12 -15.14 23.94
CA LEU A 17 -6.70 -14.97 22.62
C LEU A 17 -6.81 -16.35 21.96
N VAL A 18 -8.00 -16.72 21.52
CA VAL A 18 -8.22 -17.96 20.74
C VAL A 18 -8.66 -17.55 19.34
N GLY A 19 -7.78 -17.75 18.36
CA GLY A 19 -8.04 -17.44 16.96
C GLY A 19 -9.07 -18.37 16.31
N ILE A 20 -9.59 -17.98 15.13
CA ILE A 20 -10.56 -18.77 14.35
C ILE A 20 -9.96 -20.12 13.93
N ASP A 21 -8.65 -20.16 13.69
CA ASP A 21 -7.90 -21.37 13.35
C ASP A 21 -7.65 -22.29 14.57
N GLY A 22 -8.12 -21.89 15.76
CA GLY A 22 -7.93 -22.62 17.01
C GLY A 22 -6.58 -22.37 17.69
N ASN A 23 -5.74 -21.48 17.15
CA ASN A 23 -4.47 -21.10 17.76
C ASN A 23 -4.70 -20.28 19.03
N TYR A 24 -3.97 -20.60 20.09
CA TYR A 24 -4.01 -19.90 21.36
C TYR A 24 -2.78 -18.99 21.51
N GLU A 25 -3.04 -17.71 21.68
CA GLU A 25 -2.05 -16.63 21.71
C GLU A 25 -2.35 -15.67 22.88
N GLY A 26 -1.41 -14.79 23.20
CA GLY A 26 -1.55 -13.79 24.25
C GLY A 26 -0.44 -13.86 25.30
N ILE A 27 -0.46 -12.93 26.25
CA ILE A 27 0.54 -12.83 27.33
C ILE A 27 0.58 -14.15 28.13
N SER A 28 -0.57 -14.72 28.47
CA SER A 28 -0.62 -15.98 29.22
C SER A 28 -0.09 -17.14 28.39
N ALA A 29 -0.30 -17.15 27.07
CA ALA A 29 0.27 -18.14 26.16
C ALA A 29 1.81 -18.05 26.10
N ASP A 30 2.38 -16.84 26.04
CA ASP A 30 3.83 -16.62 26.03
C ASP A 30 4.50 -17.12 27.32
N TYR A 31 3.91 -16.80 28.48
CA TYR A 31 4.36 -17.32 29.76
C TYR A 31 4.26 -18.85 29.81
N LEU A 32 3.17 -19.44 29.33
CA LEU A 32 2.99 -20.89 29.27
C LEU A 32 4.00 -21.57 28.34
N ALA A 33 4.34 -20.95 27.20
CA ALA A 33 5.35 -21.46 26.29
C ALA A 33 6.73 -21.51 26.96
N MET A 34 7.10 -20.46 27.71
CA MET A 34 8.35 -20.43 28.48
C MET A 34 8.37 -21.47 29.61
N ILE A 35 7.27 -21.59 30.35
CA ILE A 35 7.13 -22.59 31.43
C ILE A 35 7.20 -24.01 30.85
N ALA A 36 6.47 -24.29 29.77
CA ALA A 36 6.46 -25.60 29.12
C ALA A 36 7.85 -25.99 28.59
N SER A 37 8.57 -25.02 28.01
CA SER A 37 9.96 -25.21 27.58
C SER A 37 10.87 -25.57 28.76
N THR A 38 10.74 -24.84 29.88
CA THR A 38 11.53 -25.07 31.11
C THR A 38 11.22 -26.44 31.73
N LEU A 39 9.97 -26.88 31.66
CA LEU A 39 9.50 -28.17 32.19
C LEU A 39 9.66 -29.33 31.19
N HIS A 40 10.19 -29.07 29.98
CA HIS A 40 10.24 -30.02 28.86
C HIS A 40 8.90 -30.75 28.64
N ALA A 41 7.81 -29.97 28.66
CA ALA A 41 6.45 -30.45 28.53
C ALA A 41 5.85 -30.07 27.16
N LYS A 42 5.02 -30.96 26.62
CA LYS A 42 4.13 -30.66 25.49
C LYS A 42 2.85 -30.05 26.03
N VAL A 43 2.29 -29.07 25.33
CA VAL A 43 1.07 -28.37 25.72
C VAL A 43 -0.09 -28.80 24.82
N GLU A 44 -1.22 -29.12 25.43
CA GLU A 44 -2.51 -29.32 24.76
C GLU A 44 -3.49 -28.28 25.31
N VAL A 45 -4.07 -27.46 24.45
CA VAL A 45 -5.00 -26.39 24.86
C VAL A 45 -6.44 -26.82 24.61
N ARG A 46 -7.31 -26.56 25.58
CA ARG A 46 -8.76 -26.80 25.51
C ARG A 46 -9.53 -25.53 25.83
N ALA A 47 -10.38 -25.10 24.91
CA ALA A 47 -11.22 -23.92 25.09
C ALA A 47 -12.51 -24.26 25.85
N TYR A 48 -12.85 -23.43 26.83
CA TYR A 48 -14.05 -23.53 27.66
C TYR A 48 -14.94 -22.29 27.49
N ALA A 49 -16.27 -22.50 27.44
CA ALA A 49 -17.24 -21.41 27.34
C ALA A 49 -17.41 -20.64 28.66
N THR A 50 -17.31 -21.32 29.81
CA THR A 50 -17.47 -20.71 31.14
C THR A 50 -16.36 -21.16 32.10
N ARG A 51 -16.02 -20.28 33.05
CA ARG A 51 -14.98 -20.53 34.05
C ARG A 51 -15.32 -21.74 34.91
N ASP A 52 -16.59 -21.89 35.27
CA ASP A 52 -17.07 -23.02 36.08
C ASP A 52 -16.85 -24.37 35.39
N ALA A 53 -16.99 -24.43 34.06
CA ALA A 53 -16.71 -25.64 33.30
C ALA A 53 -15.21 -25.99 33.31
N ALA A 54 -14.34 -24.99 33.17
CA ALA A 54 -12.90 -25.19 33.27
C ALA A 54 -12.48 -25.65 34.67
N LEU A 55 -13.05 -25.05 35.73
CA LEU A 55 -12.78 -25.44 37.11
C LEU A 55 -13.30 -26.85 37.43
N TYR A 56 -14.46 -27.24 36.90
CA TYR A 56 -14.99 -28.59 37.02
C TYR A 56 -14.02 -29.62 36.41
N ASP A 57 -13.51 -29.36 35.21
CA ASP A 57 -12.54 -30.24 34.55
C ASP A 57 -11.17 -30.26 35.25
N LEU A 58 -10.79 -29.14 35.87
CA LEU A 58 -9.59 -29.05 36.72
C LEU A 58 -9.73 -29.92 37.98
N SER A 59 -10.91 -29.97 38.60
CA SER A 59 -11.15 -30.79 39.79
C SER A 59 -11.36 -32.29 39.47
N HIS A 60 -11.68 -32.64 38.23
CA HIS A 60 -11.92 -34.02 37.76
C HIS A 60 -10.78 -34.58 36.90
N ASP A 61 -9.56 -34.04 37.02
CA ASP A 61 -8.34 -34.50 36.33
C ASP A 61 -8.40 -34.49 34.78
N ALA A 62 -9.36 -33.77 34.19
CA ALA A 62 -9.49 -33.62 32.75
C ALA A 62 -8.49 -32.60 32.17
N ILE A 63 -8.14 -31.58 32.95
CA ILE A 63 -7.07 -30.61 32.67
C ILE A 63 -6.11 -30.46 33.86
N ASP A 64 -4.91 -29.94 33.60
CA ASP A 64 -3.86 -29.78 34.61
C ASP A 64 -3.70 -28.33 35.08
N VAL A 65 -3.99 -27.37 34.19
CA VAL A 65 -3.82 -25.93 34.44
C VAL A 65 -4.96 -25.13 33.81
N VAL A 66 -5.42 -24.06 34.46
CA VAL A 66 -6.23 -22.99 33.85
C VAL A 66 -5.34 -21.76 33.62
N ALA A 67 -5.34 -21.24 32.40
CA ALA A 67 -4.34 -20.28 31.92
C ALA A 67 -4.40 -18.90 32.61
N THR A 68 -5.58 -18.34 32.87
CA THR A 68 -5.67 -17.01 33.48
C THR A 68 -6.82 -16.94 34.49
N ASP A 69 -6.45 -16.81 35.76
CA ASP A 69 -7.34 -16.40 36.84
C ASP A 69 -7.10 -14.92 37.15
N PRO A 70 -8.15 -14.08 37.15
CA PRO A 70 -8.04 -12.64 37.41
C PRO A 70 -7.84 -12.32 38.91
N GLY A 71 -7.19 -13.20 39.68
CA GLY A 71 -6.94 -13.01 41.10
C GLY A 71 -8.18 -13.18 42.00
N GLN A 72 -9.19 -13.92 41.54
CA GLN A 72 -10.39 -14.25 42.33
C GLN A 72 -10.16 -15.49 43.21
N THR A 73 -9.24 -16.38 42.80
CA THR A 73 -8.95 -17.61 43.52
C THR A 73 -7.82 -17.40 44.51
N ARG A 74 -7.98 -17.89 45.75
CA ARG A 74 -6.96 -17.72 46.79
C ARG A 74 -5.69 -18.52 46.45
N PRO A 75 -4.48 -18.04 46.80
CA PRO A 75 -3.24 -18.81 46.63
C PRO A 75 -3.28 -20.19 47.30
N ALA A 76 -4.03 -20.38 48.38
CA ALA A 76 -4.18 -21.70 49.01
C ALA A 76 -4.86 -22.75 48.11
N GLN A 77 -5.55 -22.35 47.04
CA GLN A 77 -6.31 -23.19 46.12
C GLN A 77 -5.58 -23.45 44.78
N GLY A 78 -4.26 -23.22 44.71
CA GLY A 78 -3.44 -23.58 43.55
C GLY A 78 -3.10 -22.44 42.59
N ALA A 79 -3.39 -21.19 42.93
CA ALA A 79 -3.03 -20.01 42.13
C ALA A 79 -1.53 -19.65 42.21
N ILE A 80 -0.91 -19.33 41.08
CA ILE A 80 0.47 -18.84 40.96
C ILE A 80 0.49 -17.58 40.09
N GLY A 81 0.81 -16.43 40.70
CA GLY A 81 0.86 -15.14 40.02
C GLY A 81 2.01 -15.04 39.03
N PHE A 82 1.72 -14.57 37.82
CA PHE A 82 2.73 -14.31 36.79
C PHE A 82 2.84 -12.83 36.41
N MET A 83 1.79 -12.04 36.66
CA MET A 83 1.73 -10.61 36.37
C MET A 83 0.80 -9.86 37.33
N PRO A 84 1.11 -8.62 37.76
CA PRO A 84 0.21 -7.81 38.57
C PRO A 84 -1.13 -7.53 37.86
N ASN A 85 -2.24 -7.64 38.59
CA ASN A 85 -3.58 -7.33 38.06
C ASN A 85 -4.00 -5.89 38.43
N GLN A 86 -3.49 -4.90 37.69
CA GLN A 86 -3.82 -3.50 37.97
C GLN A 86 -5.19 -3.13 37.41
N ILE A 87 -6.16 -2.88 38.30
CA ILE A 87 -7.50 -2.40 37.92
C ILE A 87 -7.52 -0.88 37.93
N ILE A 88 -8.10 -0.29 36.89
CA ILE A 88 -8.21 1.15 36.68
C ILE A 88 -9.67 1.57 36.49
N GLU A 89 -9.95 2.83 36.79
CA GLU A 89 -11.21 3.51 36.46
C GLU A 89 -11.07 4.18 35.09
N ILE A 90 -11.98 3.88 34.16
CA ILE A 90 -11.98 4.40 32.80
C ILE A 90 -13.23 5.25 32.60
N ALA A 91 -13.03 6.45 32.07
CA ALA A 91 -14.10 7.39 31.73
C ALA A 91 -13.83 8.05 30.38
N THR A 92 -14.82 8.80 29.87
CA THR A 92 -14.55 9.70 28.73
C THR A 92 -13.77 10.92 29.22
N ARG A 93 -12.97 11.56 28.35
CA ARG A 93 -12.29 12.82 28.69
C ARG A 93 -13.26 13.88 29.24
N SER A 94 -14.47 13.95 28.70
CA SER A 94 -15.50 14.92 29.13
C SER A 94 -16.07 14.65 30.53
N THR A 95 -16.00 13.40 31.00
CA THR A 95 -16.53 12.98 32.30
C THR A 95 -15.45 12.69 33.34
N ALA A 96 -14.16 12.67 32.94
CA ALA A 96 -13.03 12.44 33.82
C ALA A 96 -13.00 13.40 35.04
N HIS A 97 -13.32 14.68 34.83
CA HIS A 97 -13.37 15.67 35.91
C HIS A 97 -14.64 15.61 36.79
N LYS A 98 -15.65 14.81 36.42
CA LYS A 98 -16.96 14.71 37.11
C LYS A 98 -17.07 13.52 38.05
N LEU A 99 -15.97 12.81 38.32
CA LEU A 99 -15.90 11.55 39.08
C LEU A 99 -16.18 11.69 40.60
N VAL A 100 -17.11 12.58 40.97
CA VAL A 100 -17.55 12.81 42.34
C VAL A 100 -18.82 12.00 42.63
N GLY A 101 -18.68 10.97 43.45
CA GLY A 101 -19.71 10.51 44.38
C GLY A 101 -20.85 9.59 43.93
N ASN A 102 -21.44 9.72 42.72
CA ASN A 102 -22.73 9.04 42.42
C ASN A 102 -22.90 8.31 41.07
N GLN A 103 -21.89 8.32 40.19
CA GLN A 103 -21.94 7.61 38.91
C GLN A 103 -22.02 6.09 39.06
N THR A 104 -22.66 5.45 38.09
CA THR A 104 -22.78 3.99 37.97
C THR A 104 -21.41 3.39 37.64
N LEU A 105 -21.03 2.30 38.30
CA LEU A 105 -19.79 1.57 38.02
C LEU A 105 -20.07 0.42 37.05
N GLY A 106 -19.40 0.46 35.91
CA GLY A 106 -19.39 -0.60 34.91
C GLY A 106 -18.35 -1.66 35.25
N TYR A 107 -18.65 -2.92 35.04
CA TYR A 107 -17.67 -4.02 35.11
C TYR A 107 -18.04 -5.15 34.15
N VAL A 108 -17.06 -5.97 33.76
CA VAL A 108 -17.28 -7.14 32.90
C VAL A 108 -17.59 -8.37 33.75
N ASN A 109 -18.67 -9.07 33.42
CA ASN A 109 -19.10 -10.24 34.18
C ASN A 109 -18.05 -11.36 34.10
N GLY A 110 -17.75 -12.00 35.23
CA GLY A 110 -16.73 -13.05 35.34
C GLY A 110 -15.28 -12.56 35.50
N GLN A 111 -14.97 -11.29 35.23
CA GLN A 111 -13.63 -10.73 35.41
C GLN A 111 -13.42 -10.10 36.79
N LEU A 112 -14.44 -9.41 37.31
CA LEU A 112 -14.43 -8.81 38.64
C LEU A 112 -15.62 -9.32 39.46
N ASP A 113 -15.38 -9.56 40.76
CA ASP A 113 -16.43 -9.97 41.70
C ASP A 113 -17.29 -8.76 42.11
N PRO A 114 -18.61 -8.77 41.83
CA PRO A 114 -19.52 -7.68 42.19
C PRO A 114 -19.52 -7.37 43.70
N GLN A 115 -19.34 -8.37 44.57
CA GLN A 115 -19.33 -8.17 46.01
C GLN A 115 -18.08 -7.40 46.45
N ALA A 116 -16.93 -7.69 45.85
CA ALA A 116 -15.69 -6.95 46.08
C ALA A 116 -15.82 -5.49 45.61
N ILE A 117 -16.51 -5.24 44.48
CA ILE A 117 -16.78 -3.88 43.99
C ILE A 117 -17.65 -3.11 44.98
N LEU A 118 -18.74 -3.70 45.48
CA LEU A 118 -19.61 -3.04 46.47
C LEU A 118 -18.91 -2.77 47.81
N ALA A 119 -17.97 -3.63 48.21
CA ALA A 119 -17.16 -3.42 49.40
C ALA A 119 -16.18 -2.26 49.24
N ALA A 120 -15.53 -2.13 48.08
CA ALA A 120 -14.60 -1.04 47.78
C ALA A 120 -15.31 0.30 47.47
N TYR A 121 -16.53 0.24 46.94
CA TYR A 121 -17.33 1.39 46.52
C TYR A 121 -18.76 1.32 47.09
N PRO A 122 -18.93 1.51 48.42
CA PRO A 122 -20.23 1.44 49.06
C PRO A 122 -21.19 2.52 48.53
N GLY A 123 -22.43 2.13 48.23
CA GLY A 123 -23.51 3.04 47.81
C GLY A 123 -23.57 3.36 46.30
N ARG A 124 -22.65 2.83 45.48
CA ARG A 124 -22.68 3.00 44.01
C ARG A 124 -23.56 1.94 43.34
N LYS A 125 -24.24 2.32 42.25
CA LYS A 125 -24.96 1.37 41.39
C LYS A 125 -23.96 0.64 40.49
N LEU A 126 -24.20 -0.65 40.24
CA LEU A 126 -23.38 -1.47 39.35
C LEU A 126 -24.11 -1.76 38.03
N GLN A 127 -23.35 -1.79 36.94
CA GLN A 127 -23.81 -2.21 35.62
C GLN A 127 -22.84 -3.25 35.05
N SER A 128 -23.36 -4.45 34.75
CA SER A 128 -22.56 -5.54 34.18
C SER A 128 -22.56 -5.50 32.65
N TYR A 129 -21.41 -5.80 32.06
CA TYR A 129 -21.25 -5.94 30.61
C TYR A 129 -20.84 -7.38 30.26
N ALA A 130 -21.22 -7.81 29.05
CA ALA A 130 -20.89 -9.15 28.55
C ALA A 130 -19.42 -9.25 28.14
N THR A 131 -18.88 -8.23 27.48
CA THR A 131 -17.48 -8.16 27.06
C THR A 131 -16.87 -6.80 27.40
N LEU A 132 -15.53 -6.75 27.47
CA LEU A 132 -14.81 -5.50 27.70
C LEU A 132 -14.97 -4.53 26.52
N LEU A 133 -15.04 -5.04 25.28
CA LEU A 133 -15.27 -4.22 24.10
C LEU A 133 -16.65 -3.53 24.14
N ASP A 134 -17.71 -4.26 24.51
CA ASP A 134 -19.06 -3.68 24.65
C ASP A 134 -19.07 -2.57 25.72
N ALA A 135 -18.36 -2.79 26.83
CA ALA A 135 -18.27 -1.81 27.90
C ALA A 135 -17.53 -0.54 27.47
N LEU A 136 -16.39 -0.68 26.79
CA LEU A 136 -15.59 0.44 26.30
C LEU A 136 -16.32 1.22 25.19
N THR A 137 -17.04 0.53 24.30
CA THR A 137 -17.80 1.17 23.22
C THR A 137 -19.03 1.91 23.71
N GLN A 138 -19.79 1.37 24.68
CA GLN A 138 -20.88 2.13 25.29
C GLN A 138 -20.37 3.35 26.05
N LEU A 139 -19.24 3.22 26.74
CA LEU A 139 -18.60 4.34 27.41
C LEU A 139 -18.16 5.42 26.41
N SER A 140 -17.56 5.05 25.28
CA SER A 140 -17.11 6.00 24.26
C SER A 140 -18.27 6.74 23.58
N LEU A 141 -19.46 6.12 23.51
CA LEU A 141 -20.69 6.75 23.00
C LEU A 141 -21.36 7.70 24.00
N GLY A 142 -20.76 7.92 25.18
CA GLY A 142 -21.23 8.91 26.16
C GLY A 142 -22.14 8.36 27.26
N ALA A 143 -22.09 7.06 27.55
CA ALA A 143 -22.77 6.51 28.72
C ALA A 143 -22.21 7.13 30.03
N ASP A 144 -23.09 7.52 30.95
CA ASP A 144 -22.71 8.05 32.28
C ASP A 144 -22.36 6.91 33.25
N VAL A 145 -21.32 6.16 32.88
CA VAL A 145 -20.78 5.01 33.60
C VAL A 145 -19.28 5.20 33.74
N VAL A 146 -18.71 4.71 34.84
CA VAL A 146 -17.25 4.62 35.04
C VAL A 146 -16.89 3.14 34.98
N LEU A 147 -16.07 2.75 34.02
CA LEU A 147 -15.75 1.35 33.80
C LEU A 147 -14.54 0.94 34.63
N LEU A 148 -14.67 -0.16 35.38
CA LEU A 148 -13.58 -0.81 36.09
C LEU A 148 -13.04 -1.97 35.24
N SER A 149 -11.76 -1.91 34.88
CA SER A 149 -11.12 -2.97 34.11
C SER A 149 -9.61 -3.04 34.33
N ASN A 150 -8.99 -4.13 33.88
CA ASN A 150 -7.54 -4.31 33.89
C ASN A 150 -6.89 -3.29 32.94
N ALA A 151 -5.82 -2.63 33.41
CA ALA A 151 -5.10 -1.58 32.69
C ALA A 151 -4.57 -2.06 31.33
N THR A 152 -3.92 -3.22 31.28
CA THR A 152 -3.37 -3.81 30.07
C THR A 152 -4.47 -4.19 29.08
N ALA A 153 -5.54 -4.82 29.57
CA ALA A 153 -6.66 -5.24 28.73
C ALA A 153 -7.40 -4.06 28.10
N ALA A 154 -7.68 -3.02 28.89
CA ALA A 154 -8.31 -1.81 28.41
C ALA A 154 -7.43 -1.08 27.38
N SER A 155 -6.13 -0.98 27.64
CA SER A 155 -5.17 -0.34 26.72
C SER A 155 -5.04 -1.09 25.41
N TYR A 156 -4.99 -2.42 25.46
CA TYR A 156 -4.97 -3.26 24.27
C TYR A 156 -6.23 -3.07 23.41
N ILE A 157 -7.43 -3.16 24.01
CA ILE A 157 -8.68 -3.05 23.24
C ILE A 157 -8.87 -1.63 22.70
N THR A 158 -8.59 -0.60 23.49
CA THR A 158 -8.70 0.79 23.01
C THR A 158 -7.74 1.08 21.86
N ALA A 159 -6.51 0.54 21.91
CA ALA A 159 -5.53 0.63 20.83
C ALA A 159 -5.96 -0.15 19.59
N GLN A 160 -6.33 -1.43 19.76
CA GLN A 160 -6.69 -2.33 18.67
C GLN A 160 -7.91 -1.84 17.87
N TYR A 161 -8.90 -1.26 18.55
CA TYR A 161 -10.14 -0.79 17.94
C TYR A 161 -10.19 0.74 17.75
N GLY A 162 -9.09 1.45 18.04
CA GLY A 162 -8.96 2.88 17.79
C GLY A 162 -10.00 3.75 18.48
N ILE A 163 -10.30 3.50 19.77
CA ILE A 163 -11.33 4.23 20.54
C ILE A 163 -10.70 5.51 21.15
N PRO A 164 -10.88 6.72 20.56
CA PRO A 164 -9.96 7.84 20.78
C PRO A 164 -10.30 8.76 21.97
N ASN A 165 -11.40 8.51 22.69
CA ASN A 165 -11.97 9.44 23.69
C ASN A 165 -12.03 8.90 25.12
N LEU A 166 -11.43 7.75 25.39
CA LEU A 166 -11.35 7.14 26.72
C LEU A 166 -10.03 7.46 27.40
N VAL A 167 -10.07 7.62 28.72
CA VAL A 167 -8.90 7.86 29.57
C VAL A 167 -9.00 7.04 30.84
N ALA A 168 -7.86 6.54 31.30
CA ALA A 168 -7.73 6.00 32.65
C ALA A 168 -7.66 7.17 33.62
N VAL A 169 -8.57 7.23 34.59
CA VAL A 169 -8.68 8.37 35.51
C VAL A 169 -7.98 8.09 36.83
N ASN A 170 -8.14 6.89 37.39
CA ASN A 170 -7.52 6.49 38.65
C ASN A 170 -7.13 5.01 38.63
N VAL A 171 -6.19 4.63 39.51
CA VAL A 171 -6.08 3.24 39.96
C VAL A 171 -7.24 2.94 40.90
N SER A 172 -7.92 1.83 40.66
CA SER A 172 -9.07 1.41 41.46
C SER A 172 -8.67 1.11 42.90
N ARG A 173 -9.58 1.37 43.85
CA ARG A 173 -9.47 0.95 45.25
C ARG A 173 -9.62 -0.57 45.45
N LEU A 174 -9.94 -1.30 44.38
CA LEU A 174 -10.05 -2.74 44.41
C LEU A 174 -8.68 -3.38 44.60
N SER A 175 -8.50 -4.07 45.73
CA SER A 175 -7.37 -4.96 45.94
C SER A 175 -7.68 -6.31 45.30
N VAL A 176 -7.19 -6.55 44.09
CA VAL A 176 -7.30 -7.84 43.39
C VAL A 176 -5.95 -8.54 43.44
N GLY A 177 -5.94 -9.87 43.51
CA GLY A 177 -4.69 -10.65 43.42
C GLY A 177 -4.05 -10.58 42.03
N ASP A 178 -2.79 -11.01 41.93
CA ASP A 178 -2.08 -11.11 40.65
C ASP A 178 -2.82 -12.00 39.65
N LEU A 179 -2.65 -11.70 38.36
CA LEU A 179 -3.04 -12.60 37.29
C LEU A 179 -2.25 -13.89 37.44
N SER A 180 -2.98 -15.00 37.55
CA SER A 180 -2.43 -16.26 38.04
C SER A 180 -2.80 -17.46 37.18
N PHE A 181 -1.92 -18.46 37.14
CA PHE A 181 -2.26 -19.81 36.66
C PHE A 181 -2.90 -20.60 37.80
N LEU A 182 -4.00 -21.32 37.55
CA LEU A 182 -4.54 -22.27 38.51
C LEU A 182 -4.01 -23.66 38.19
N VAL A 183 -3.22 -24.21 39.11
CA VAL A 183 -2.56 -25.51 38.93
C VAL A 183 -3.16 -26.52 39.89
N ARG A 184 -3.56 -27.68 39.35
CA ARG A 184 -4.25 -28.74 40.10
C ARG A 184 -3.40 -29.38 41.20
N ASP A 185 -2.18 -29.80 40.85
CA ASP A 185 -1.31 -30.61 41.72
C ASP A 185 -0.29 -29.72 42.47
N PRO A 186 -0.17 -29.82 43.81
CA PRO A 186 0.86 -29.13 44.58
C PRO A 186 2.30 -29.34 44.07
N ALA A 187 2.63 -30.53 43.57
CA ALA A 187 3.96 -30.81 43.02
C ALA A 187 4.19 -30.10 41.67
N LEU A 188 3.17 -30.06 40.81
CA LEU A 188 3.21 -29.30 39.56
C LEU A 188 3.25 -27.79 39.83
N ARG A 189 2.53 -27.35 40.86
CA ARG A 189 2.48 -25.95 41.29
C ARG A 189 3.86 -25.44 41.68
N ALA A 190 4.61 -26.18 42.49
CA ALA A 190 5.97 -25.82 42.87
C ALA A 190 6.92 -25.68 41.65
N ARG A 191 6.71 -26.50 40.62
CA ARG A 191 7.47 -26.43 39.36
C ARG A 191 7.10 -25.20 38.51
N PHE A 192 5.81 -24.85 38.44
CA PHE A 192 5.35 -23.64 37.77
C PHE A 192 5.89 -22.38 38.47
N ASP A 193 5.84 -22.33 39.79
CA ASP A 193 6.33 -21.21 40.59
C ASP A 193 7.85 -20.99 40.40
N ALA A 194 8.62 -22.09 40.42
CA ALA A 194 10.04 -22.06 40.11
C ALA A 194 10.32 -21.57 38.66
N ALA A 195 9.54 -22.05 37.69
CA ALA A 195 9.70 -21.66 36.29
C ALA A 195 9.38 -20.16 36.07
N ILE A 196 8.28 -19.65 36.65
CA ILE A 196 7.91 -18.23 36.56
C ILE A 196 8.97 -17.37 37.24
N SER A 197 9.43 -17.77 38.42
CA SER A 197 10.48 -17.07 39.17
C SER A 197 11.82 -17.01 38.41
N ALA A 198 12.11 -18.00 37.57
CA ALA A 198 13.31 -18.03 36.73
C ALA A 198 13.24 -17.08 35.52
N ILE A 199 12.05 -16.61 35.11
CA ILE A 199 11.90 -15.68 33.98
C ILE A 199 12.48 -14.29 34.35
N PRO A 200 13.53 -13.80 33.67
CA PRO A 200 14.14 -12.50 33.97
C PRO A 200 13.18 -11.32 33.80
N LYS A 201 13.31 -10.28 34.64
CA LYS A 201 12.50 -9.06 34.55
C LYS A 201 12.49 -8.41 33.15
N PRO A 202 13.63 -8.29 32.43
CA PRO A 202 13.62 -7.73 31.08
C PRO A 202 12.76 -8.54 30.10
N THR A 203 12.73 -9.86 30.24
CA THR A 203 11.90 -10.75 29.41
C THR A 203 10.42 -10.56 29.71
N ARG A 204 10.05 -10.42 30.99
CA ARG A 204 8.66 -10.13 31.37
C ARG A 204 8.18 -8.79 30.77
N LEU A 205 9.04 -7.78 30.79
CA LEU A 205 8.77 -6.48 30.17
C LEU A 205 8.71 -6.58 28.63
N ALA A 206 9.55 -7.41 28.01
CA ALA A 206 9.50 -7.65 26.57
C ALA A 206 8.18 -8.32 26.15
N ILE A 207 7.70 -9.31 26.92
CA ILE A 207 6.39 -9.93 26.69
C ILE A 207 5.28 -8.88 26.80
N SER A 208 5.26 -8.07 27.86
CA SER A 208 4.21 -7.06 28.03
C SER A 208 4.22 -5.98 26.93
N THR A 209 5.41 -5.52 26.53
CA THR A 209 5.57 -4.48 25.49
C THR A 209 5.32 -4.98 24.08
N HIS A 210 5.47 -6.29 23.83
CA HIS A 210 5.10 -6.93 22.57
C HIS A 210 3.59 -6.81 22.31
N TRP A 211 2.77 -7.00 23.36
CA TRP A 211 1.31 -6.98 23.25
C TRP A 211 0.71 -5.58 23.38
N VAL A 212 1.27 -4.72 24.24
CA VAL A 212 0.82 -3.34 24.42
C VAL A 212 2.04 -2.42 24.54
N PRO A 213 2.27 -1.50 23.58
CA PRO A 213 3.32 -0.50 23.68
C PRO A 213 3.26 0.25 25.02
N THR A 214 4.42 0.51 25.64
CA THR A 214 4.50 1.28 26.90
C THR A 214 3.81 2.63 26.80
N THR A 215 3.84 3.29 25.63
CA THR A 215 3.15 4.58 25.37
C THR A 215 1.64 4.52 25.56
N LEU A 216 1.04 3.33 25.51
CA LEU A 216 -0.40 3.11 25.66
C LEU A 216 -0.75 2.54 27.03
N MET A 217 0.25 2.15 27.83
CA MET A 217 0.02 1.69 29.20
C MET A 217 -0.27 2.89 30.12
N PRO A 218 -1.24 2.80 31.03
CA PRO A 218 -1.50 3.84 32.00
C PRO A 218 -0.32 3.90 32.99
N HIS A 219 0.49 4.96 32.91
CA HIS A 219 1.66 5.13 33.77
C HIS A 219 1.27 5.61 35.18
N PHE A 220 0.68 4.74 35.98
CA PHE A 220 0.44 5.00 37.40
C PHE A 220 1.68 4.77 38.29
N ASP A 221 2.78 4.30 37.69
CA ASP A 221 4.01 3.96 38.41
C ASP A 221 4.93 5.17 38.61
N LYS A 222 4.53 5.98 39.59
CA LYS A 222 5.34 6.50 40.69
C LYS A 222 4.41 7.41 41.47
N ALA A 223 4.03 7.03 42.69
CA ALA A 223 3.62 8.02 43.66
C ALA A 223 4.71 9.09 43.65
N LEU A 224 4.35 10.33 43.31
CA LEU A 224 5.28 11.44 43.36
C LEU A 224 5.86 11.46 44.78
N ASN A 225 7.19 11.37 44.88
CA ASN A 225 7.88 11.48 46.17
C ASN A 225 7.83 12.95 46.63
N LEU A 226 6.63 13.39 47.01
CA LEU A 226 6.38 14.69 47.58
C LEU A 226 6.84 14.68 49.04
N THR A 227 7.50 15.75 49.47
CA THR A 227 7.76 15.95 50.89
C THR A 227 6.45 16.27 51.62
N ALA A 228 6.44 16.14 52.95
CA ALA A 228 5.30 16.54 53.75
C ALA A 228 4.96 18.03 53.57
N GLU A 229 5.98 18.87 53.39
CA GLU A 229 5.84 20.31 53.13
C GLU A 229 5.21 20.59 51.76
N GLU A 230 5.64 19.88 50.71
CA GLU A 230 5.06 20.00 49.36
C GLU A 230 3.60 19.53 49.33
N SER A 231 3.29 18.43 50.00
CA SER A 231 1.92 17.90 50.09
C SER A 231 1.00 18.86 50.85
N ALA A 232 1.50 19.48 51.94
CA ALA A 232 0.76 20.51 52.67
C ALA A 232 0.56 21.78 51.82
N TRP A 233 1.55 22.15 51.01
CA TRP A 233 1.45 23.28 50.10
C TRP A 233 0.36 23.06 49.03
N ILE A 234 0.30 21.88 48.41
CA ILE A 234 -0.76 21.52 47.44
C ILE A 234 -2.14 21.60 48.08
N ALA A 235 -2.29 21.08 49.30
CA ALA A 235 -3.55 21.15 50.04
C ALA A 235 -3.97 22.61 50.36
N ALA A 236 -3.02 23.49 50.61
CA ALA A 236 -3.27 24.92 50.85
C ALA A 236 -3.53 25.72 49.55
N HIS A 237 -2.96 25.28 48.42
CA HIS A 237 -3.03 25.96 47.12
C HIS A 237 -3.49 25.00 46.01
N PRO A 238 -4.75 24.51 46.05
CA PRO A 238 -5.23 23.49 45.13
C PRO A 238 -5.40 24.01 43.70
N VAL A 239 -5.41 25.32 43.47
CA VAL A 239 -5.61 25.94 42.15
C VAL A 239 -4.41 26.80 41.78
N VAL A 240 -3.76 26.47 40.66
CA VAL A 240 -2.67 27.24 40.08
C VAL A 240 -3.16 27.86 38.78
N ARG A 241 -3.06 29.19 38.67
CA ARG A 241 -3.52 29.90 37.47
C ARG A 241 -2.40 30.03 36.46
N TYR A 242 -2.68 29.81 35.19
CA TYR A 242 -1.69 29.95 34.13
C TYR A 242 -2.09 31.01 33.10
N ARG A 243 -1.10 31.64 32.48
CA ARG A 243 -1.34 32.62 31.41
C ARG A 243 -1.76 31.90 30.12
N ALA A 244 -3.02 32.05 29.72
CA ALA A 244 -3.53 31.56 28.45
C ALA A 244 -3.31 32.62 27.35
N THR A 245 -2.66 32.23 26.26
CA THR A 245 -2.36 33.08 25.10
C THR A 245 -3.08 32.55 23.86
N ASN A 246 -3.55 33.43 22.97
CA ASN A 246 -4.29 32.99 21.76
C ASN A 246 -3.38 32.76 20.53
N ASP A 247 -2.11 33.13 20.59
CA ASP A 247 -1.23 33.21 19.43
C ASP A 247 -0.02 32.25 19.47
N ARG A 248 0.07 31.39 20.50
CA ARG A 248 1.19 30.46 20.71
C ARG A 248 0.87 29.03 20.27
N VAL A 249 0.38 28.88 19.03
CA VAL A 249 0.09 27.57 18.45
C VAL A 249 1.36 26.73 18.21
N PRO A 250 1.33 25.39 18.36
CA PRO A 250 0.30 24.57 18.99
C PRO A 250 0.54 24.38 20.51
N PHE A 251 1.28 25.27 21.18
CA PHE A 251 1.64 25.13 22.60
C PHE A 251 0.50 25.54 23.53
N VAL A 252 -0.02 26.77 23.39
CA VAL A 252 -1.21 27.29 24.09
C VAL A 252 -1.94 28.23 23.15
N PHE A 253 -3.19 27.92 22.84
CA PHE A 253 -4.08 28.74 22.01
C PHE A 253 -5.55 28.42 22.32
N SER A 254 -6.47 29.20 21.77
CA SER A 254 -7.90 28.92 21.92
C SER A 254 -8.45 28.19 20.70
N ASP A 255 -9.28 27.18 20.93
CA ASP A 255 -10.03 26.49 19.87
C ASP A 255 -11.26 27.30 19.40
N GLU A 256 -12.06 26.73 18.49
CA GLU A 256 -13.29 27.36 17.96
C GLU A 256 -14.35 27.65 19.04
N HIS A 257 -14.34 26.91 20.15
CA HIS A 257 -15.25 27.09 21.28
C HIS A 257 -14.69 28.07 22.33
N GLY A 258 -13.45 28.55 22.14
CA GLY A 258 -12.75 29.45 23.04
C GLY A 258 -12.00 28.75 24.17
N GLU A 259 -12.00 27.42 24.23
CA GLU A 259 -11.29 26.68 25.29
C GLU A 259 -9.77 26.71 25.06
N SER A 260 -9.00 26.74 26.15
CA SER A 260 -7.53 26.76 26.08
C SER A 260 -7.02 25.36 25.75
N VAL A 261 -6.38 25.22 24.60
CA VAL A 261 -5.86 23.95 24.06
C VAL A 261 -4.39 24.09 23.64
N GLY A 262 -3.69 22.96 23.57
CA GLY A 262 -2.31 22.91 23.07
C GLY A 262 -1.42 21.95 23.84
N LEU A 263 -0.19 21.79 23.37
CA LEU A 263 0.82 20.90 23.96
C LEU A 263 1.10 21.25 25.43
N SER A 264 1.27 22.52 25.76
CA SER A 264 1.58 22.94 27.14
C SER A 264 0.37 22.73 28.05
N VAL A 265 -0.86 22.89 27.55
CA VAL A 265 -2.08 22.58 28.31
C VAL A 265 -2.13 21.09 28.64
N GLN A 266 -1.83 20.22 27.66
CA GLN A 266 -1.78 18.77 27.89
C GLN A 266 -0.68 18.36 28.88
N VAL A 267 0.46 19.05 28.89
CA VAL A 267 1.50 18.83 29.91
C VAL A 267 1.00 19.23 31.29
N LEU A 268 0.26 20.34 31.41
CA LEU A 268 -0.38 20.74 32.68
C LEU A 268 -1.43 19.71 33.13
N ASP A 269 -2.23 19.16 32.21
CA ASP A 269 -3.20 18.10 32.53
C ASP A 269 -2.50 16.86 33.12
N GLN A 270 -1.36 16.47 32.55
CA GLN A 270 -0.55 15.36 33.07
C GLN A 270 0.08 15.66 34.44
N ILE A 271 0.40 16.93 34.72
CA ILE A 271 0.86 17.35 36.04
C ILE A 271 -0.30 17.36 37.04
N GLU A 272 -1.49 17.79 36.63
CA GLU A 272 -2.72 17.77 37.43
C GLU A 272 -3.08 16.34 37.86
N GLU A 273 -3.08 15.38 36.93
CA GLU A 273 -3.33 13.96 37.22
C GLU A 273 -2.37 13.37 38.27
N ARG A 274 -1.13 13.85 38.31
CA ARG A 274 -0.08 13.29 39.19
C ARG A 274 0.02 14.02 40.53
N THR A 275 -0.20 15.33 40.55
CA THR A 275 -0.01 16.17 41.75
C THR A 275 -1.32 16.47 42.48
N GLY A 276 -2.47 16.39 41.80
CA GLY A 276 -3.77 16.83 42.31
C GLY A 276 -3.96 18.36 42.28
N LEU A 277 -3.02 19.12 41.74
CA LEU A 277 -3.18 20.57 41.48
C LEU A 277 -4.15 20.79 40.32
N ARG A 278 -4.98 21.82 40.40
CA ARG A 278 -5.88 22.22 39.31
C ARG A 278 -5.34 23.43 38.56
N PHE A 279 -5.23 23.34 37.24
CA PHE A 279 -4.75 24.45 36.42
C PHE A 279 -5.88 25.26 35.77
N GLU A 280 -5.97 26.55 36.07
CA GLU A 280 -7.02 27.44 35.51
C GLU A 280 -6.43 28.48 34.54
N PRO A 281 -6.97 28.62 33.31
CA PRO A 281 -6.50 29.60 32.34
C PRO A 281 -6.92 31.03 32.73
N VAL A 282 -5.98 31.96 32.69
CA VAL A 282 -6.22 33.41 32.82
C VAL A 282 -5.86 34.08 31.50
N ARG A 283 -6.88 34.66 30.84
CA ARG A 283 -6.70 35.39 29.58
C ARG A 283 -6.20 36.80 29.87
N ALA A 284 -5.22 37.25 29.09
CA ALA A 284 -4.62 38.56 29.24
C ALA A 284 -5.43 39.61 28.45
N ASP A 285 -6.51 40.13 29.05
CA ASP A 285 -7.27 41.26 28.49
C ASP A 285 -6.56 42.58 28.82
N GLY A 286 -5.40 42.83 28.21
CA GLY A 286 -4.74 44.14 28.10
C GLY A 286 -4.38 44.94 29.37
N ASN A 287 -4.82 44.53 30.57
CA ASN A 287 -4.81 45.36 31.77
C ASN A 287 -4.47 44.57 33.06
N ASN A 288 -3.70 43.48 32.94
CA ASN A 288 -3.21 42.74 34.10
C ASN A 288 -1.93 43.38 34.65
N ARG A 289 -2.09 44.24 35.66
CA ARG A 289 -1.00 44.57 36.59
C ARG A 289 -0.56 43.29 37.33
N PRO A 290 0.75 43.08 37.59
CA PRO A 290 1.26 41.91 38.31
C PRO A 290 0.58 41.67 39.68
N ASP A 291 0.13 42.73 40.34
CA ASP A 291 -0.39 42.71 41.72
C ASP A 291 -1.92 42.49 41.83
N HIS A 292 -2.63 42.11 40.75
CA HIS A 292 -4.08 41.88 40.83
C HIS A 292 -4.40 40.51 41.42
N PRO A 293 -5.31 40.39 42.42
CA PRO A 293 -5.85 39.09 42.83
C PRO A 293 -6.55 38.43 41.64
N GLY A 294 -5.95 37.36 41.09
CA GLY A 294 -6.38 36.72 39.84
C GLY A 294 -5.34 36.76 38.70
N ALA A 295 -4.18 37.38 38.90
CA ALA A 295 -3.06 37.31 37.96
C ALA A 295 -2.60 35.86 37.74
N PRO A 296 -2.08 35.52 36.54
CA PRO A 296 -1.57 34.18 36.27
C PRO A 296 -0.35 33.90 37.16
N THR A 297 -0.42 32.81 37.91
CA THR A 297 0.65 32.30 38.78
C THR A 297 1.80 31.73 37.98
N ILE A 298 1.55 31.09 36.83
CA ILE A 298 2.60 30.48 36.00
C ILE A 298 2.49 30.89 34.52
N GLN A 299 3.60 30.78 33.80
CA GLN A 299 3.67 30.94 32.35
C GLN A 299 4.04 29.60 31.69
N PRO A 300 3.12 28.95 30.94
CA PRO A 300 3.36 27.61 30.41
C PRO A 300 4.45 27.54 29.32
N ILE A 301 4.77 28.67 28.69
CA ILE A 301 5.71 28.74 27.56
C ILE A 301 6.76 29.80 27.87
N VAL A 302 7.90 29.38 28.40
CA VAL A 302 9.08 30.24 28.57
C VAL A 302 10.29 29.60 27.88
N PRO A 303 10.93 30.27 26.90
CA PRO A 303 12.13 29.78 26.25
C PRO A 303 13.33 29.78 27.23
N VAL A 304 14.15 28.73 27.24
CA VAL A 304 15.23 28.50 28.23
C VAL A 304 16.64 28.95 27.73
N ASP A 305 16.72 29.72 26.64
CA ASP A 305 18.02 30.01 26.01
C ASP A 305 18.88 31.05 26.76
N GLY A 306 19.90 30.55 27.48
CA GLY A 306 21.08 31.31 27.96
C GLY A 306 20.86 32.18 29.21
N PRO A 307 21.93 32.73 29.83
CA PRO A 307 21.91 33.38 31.16
C PRO A 307 21.03 34.64 31.29
N SER A 308 20.35 35.02 30.22
CA SER A 308 19.67 36.30 30.01
C SER A 308 18.14 36.23 30.05
N VAL A 309 17.53 35.10 30.47
CA VAL A 309 16.10 35.08 30.85
C VAL A 309 15.95 34.79 32.35
N ARG A 310 16.65 35.59 33.15
CA ARG A 310 16.11 36.15 34.41
C ARG A 310 15.35 37.45 34.13
N ALA A 311 14.86 37.63 32.91
CA ALA A 311 14.03 38.76 32.57
C ALA A 311 12.66 38.52 33.23
N ASP A 312 12.30 39.39 34.17
CA ASP A 312 10.98 39.49 34.80
C ASP A 312 10.69 38.56 36.00
N GLY A 313 11.70 38.21 36.81
CA GLY A 313 11.45 37.63 38.14
C GLY A 313 10.86 36.21 38.15
N LEU A 314 10.98 35.47 37.05
CA LEU A 314 10.56 34.07 36.93
C LEU A 314 11.76 33.11 37.00
N THR A 315 11.55 31.96 37.64
CA THR A 315 12.39 30.77 37.60
C THR A 315 11.73 29.73 36.70
N ILE A 316 12.50 29.01 35.90
CA ILE A 316 11.98 28.09 34.88
C ILE A 316 12.16 26.64 35.34
N THR A 317 11.17 25.79 35.09
CA THR A 317 11.27 24.34 35.31
C THR A 317 12.32 23.70 34.39
N GLU A 318 12.61 22.42 34.61
CA GLU A 318 13.23 21.58 33.58
C GLU A 318 12.42 21.68 32.27
N PRO A 319 13.09 21.75 31.10
CA PRO A 319 12.41 21.94 29.83
C PRO A 319 11.63 20.67 29.44
N TYR A 320 10.32 20.81 29.22
CA TYR A 320 9.47 19.73 28.75
C TYR A 320 9.44 19.61 27.22
N PHE A 321 9.89 20.64 26.50
CA PHE A 321 9.98 20.61 25.04
C PHE A 321 11.36 21.10 24.58
N GLN A 322 11.90 20.38 23.59
CA GLN A 322 13.12 20.74 22.88
C GLN A 322 12.87 20.66 21.39
N GLY A 323 13.22 21.72 20.66
CA GLY A 323 13.01 21.81 19.23
C GLY A 323 14.07 22.64 18.52
N TYR A 324 13.88 22.82 17.22
CA TYR A 324 14.73 23.68 16.41
C TYR A 324 13.91 24.82 15.84
N TRP A 325 14.59 25.94 15.64
CA TRP A 325 14.07 27.04 14.86
C TRP A 325 14.22 26.75 13.38
N ALA A 326 13.35 27.32 12.56
CA ALA A 326 13.30 27.11 11.13
C ALA A 326 12.96 28.42 10.41
N ILE A 327 13.49 28.53 9.20
CA ILE A 327 13.15 29.59 8.26
C ILE A 327 11.90 29.14 7.50
N VAL A 328 10.89 29.99 7.48
CA VAL A 328 9.66 29.77 6.70
C VAL A 328 9.57 30.87 5.65
N ALA A 329 9.39 30.47 4.39
CA ALA A 329 9.26 31.38 3.26
C ALA A 329 8.06 30.99 2.39
N HIS A 330 7.66 31.88 1.50
CA HIS A 330 6.63 31.58 0.51
C HIS A 330 7.15 30.53 -0.49
N VAL A 331 6.32 29.58 -0.95
CA VAL A 331 6.72 28.50 -1.89
C VAL A 331 7.33 29.04 -3.19
N ARG A 332 6.77 30.15 -3.71
CA ARG A 332 7.32 30.91 -4.85
C ARG A 332 8.71 31.53 -4.61
N GLN A 333 9.15 31.68 -3.37
CA GLN A 333 10.42 32.33 -3.03
C GLN A 333 11.54 31.28 -3.02
N ARG A 334 12.07 30.99 -4.22
CA ARG A 334 13.14 30.00 -4.44
C ARG A 334 14.56 30.50 -4.13
N GLY A 335 14.72 31.80 -3.89
CA GLY A 335 16.01 32.43 -3.57
C GLY A 335 16.35 32.46 -2.08
N ILE A 336 15.64 31.71 -1.24
CA ILE A 336 15.91 31.55 0.19
C ILE A 336 15.94 30.05 0.45
N ASN A 337 17.13 29.48 0.61
CA ASN A 337 17.39 28.05 0.81
C ASN A 337 18.19 27.77 2.08
N ASN A 338 18.94 28.76 2.57
CA ASN A 338 19.70 28.66 3.81
C ASN A 338 19.65 29.98 4.63
N ILE A 339 20.34 30.01 5.78
CA ILE A 339 20.40 31.18 6.67
C ILE A 339 21.12 32.38 6.01
N LEU A 340 22.17 32.13 5.22
CA LEU A 340 22.97 33.19 4.58
C LEU A 340 22.15 33.93 3.51
N ASP A 341 21.21 33.23 2.87
CA ASP A 341 20.29 33.82 1.87
C ASP A 341 19.30 34.84 2.46
N LEU A 342 19.23 34.95 3.80
CA LEU A 342 18.48 36.00 4.48
C LEU A 342 19.17 37.37 4.39
N ALA A 343 20.40 37.45 3.87
CA ALA A 343 21.10 38.70 3.63
C ALA A 343 20.27 39.64 2.74
N GLY A 344 19.97 40.83 3.26
CA GLY A 344 19.16 41.85 2.59
C GLY A 344 17.66 41.54 2.50
N LYS A 345 17.18 40.41 3.01
CA LYS A 345 15.76 40.02 2.97
C LYS A 345 14.97 40.61 4.14
N ARG A 346 13.68 40.82 3.94
CA ARG A 346 12.72 41.26 4.96
C ARG A 346 12.24 40.06 5.76
N VAL A 347 12.66 39.95 7.01
CA VAL A 347 12.32 38.84 7.90
C VAL A 347 11.29 39.31 8.93
N ALA A 348 10.06 38.79 8.85
CA ALA A 348 9.01 39.05 9.81
C ALA A 348 9.30 38.30 11.12
N VAL A 349 9.33 39.02 12.25
CA VAL A 349 9.49 38.41 13.59
C VAL A 349 8.68 39.16 14.64
N VAL A 350 8.19 38.42 15.63
CA VAL A 350 7.66 38.98 16.88
C VAL A 350 8.85 39.30 17.78
N LEU A 351 8.95 40.52 18.29
CA LEU A 351 10.04 40.96 19.18
C LEU A 351 9.57 41.01 20.64
N PRO A 352 10.44 40.69 21.63
CA PRO A 352 11.82 40.23 21.47
C PRO A 352 11.91 38.78 20.96
N ASN A 353 12.96 38.45 20.20
CA ASN A 353 13.20 37.10 19.69
C ASN A 353 14.67 36.72 19.89
N PRO A 354 14.99 35.68 20.68
CA PRO A 354 16.39 35.36 21.03
C PRO A 354 17.24 35.00 19.82
N ILE A 355 16.64 34.49 18.75
CA ILE A 355 17.35 34.12 17.53
C ILE A 355 17.67 35.32 16.65
N ILE A 356 16.80 36.33 16.60
CA ILE A 356 17.03 37.47 15.69
C ILE A 356 18.26 38.27 16.10
N ASP A 357 18.49 38.41 17.40
CA ASP A 357 19.63 39.15 17.94
C ASP A 357 20.96 38.45 17.60
N ARG A 358 20.99 37.11 17.63
CA ARG A 358 22.16 36.34 17.18
C ARG A 358 22.32 36.35 15.67
N LEU A 359 21.23 36.21 14.91
CA LEU A 359 21.29 36.19 13.44
C LEU A 359 21.77 37.52 12.85
N ARG A 360 21.38 38.67 13.44
CA ARG A 360 21.87 39.99 13.01
C ARG A 360 23.37 40.16 13.16
N ALA A 361 24.01 39.43 14.08
CA ALA A 361 25.47 39.47 14.23
C ALA A 361 26.19 38.73 13.08
N THR A 362 25.51 37.79 12.42
CA THR A 362 26.11 36.90 11.41
C THR A 362 25.64 37.23 9.99
N VAL A 363 24.41 37.72 9.81
CA VAL A 363 23.79 37.98 8.50
C VAL A 363 23.09 39.34 8.51
N PRO A 364 23.40 40.24 7.56
CA PRO A 364 22.76 41.56 7.47
C PRO A 364 21.35 41.44 6.88
N LEU A 365 20.34 41.23 7.73
CA LEU A 365 18.92 41.09 7.36
C LEU A 365 18.07 42.30 7.78
N GLN A 366 16.94 42.53 7.11
CA GLN A 366 15.98 43.58 7.47
C GLN A 366 14.86 42.98 8.32
N VAL A 367 14.69 43.45 9.56
CA VAL A 367 13.63 42.93 10.44
C VAL A 367 12.34 43.71 10.24
N VAL A 368 11.25 42.99 9.98
CA VAL A 368 9.90 43.53 9.97
C VAL A 368 9.20 43.06 11.25
N LYS A 369 8.70 44.00 12.05
CA LYS A 369 8.01 43.68 13.30
C LYS A 369 6.61 43.15 13.00
N ALA A 370 6.31 41.94 13.45
CA ALA A 370 4.97 41.35 13.40
C ALA A 370 4.24 41.53 14.74
N ALA A 371 2.91 41.64 14.70
CA ALA A 371 2.09 41.80 15.91
C ALA A 371 1.92 40.50 16.70
N SER A 372 1.94 39.36 16.01
CA SER A 372 1.82 38.01 16.59
C SER A 372 2.52 36.98 15.70
N TYR A 373 2.69 35.74 16.19
CA TYR A 373 3.28 34.68 15.36
C TYR A 373 2.41 34.40 14.14
N ARG A 374 1.09 34.34 14.29
CA ARG A 374 0.15 34.16 13.16
C ARG A 374 0.28 35.30 12.14
N ASP A 375 0.47 36.53 12.62
CA ASP A 375 0.71 37.70 11.76
C ASP A 375 2.04 37.62 11.01
N ALA A 376 3.11 37.14 11.65
CA ALA A 376 4.40 36.95 10.98
C ALA A 376 4.31 35.98 9.79
N TYR A 377 3.56 34.88 9.92
CA TYR A 377 3.32 33.93 8.82
C TYR A 377 2.42 34.53 7.74
N ARG A 378 1.39 35.28 8.14
CA ARG A 378 0.51 36.02 7.21
C ARG A 378 1.30 37.03 6.37
N MET A 379 2.25 37.75 6.96
CA MET A 379 3.09 38.72 6.26
C MET A 379 3.96 38.05 5.19
N VAL A 380 4.43 36.83 5.43
CA VAL A 380 5.16 36.05 4.41
C VAL A 380 4.22 35.53 3.33
N ALA A 381 3.06 34.98 3.72
CA ALA A 381 2.07 34.45 2.78
C ALA A 381 1.53 35.54 1.82
N THR A 382 1.44 36.78 2.30
CA THR A 382 0.99 37.95 1.52
C THR A 382 2.11 38.70 0.82
N GLY A 383 3.37 38.31 1.00
CA GLY A 383 4.54 38.94 0.37
C GLY A 383 5.01 40.26 1.01
N ILE A 384 4.44 40.65 2.16
CA ILE A 384 4.89 41.80 2.96
C ILE A 384 6.28 41.55 3.54
N ALA A 385 6.60 40.29 3.86
CA ALA A 385 7.93 39.84 4.26
C ALA A 385 8.38 38.69 3.36
N ASP A 386 9.70 38.50 3.27
CA ASP A 386 10.34 37.48 2.45
C ASP A 386 10.56 36.18 3.22
N ALA A 387 10.70 36.25 4.54
CA ALA A 387 10.76 35.07 5.40
C ALA A 387 10.24 35.39 6.80
N THR A 388 9.98 34.36 7.59
CA THR A 388 9.74 34.45 9.04
C THR A 388 10.55 33.38 9.75
N LEU A 389 10.81 33.60 11.04
CA LEU A 389 11.51 32.66 11.90
C LEU A 389 10.51 32.04 12.88
N GLY A 390 10.32 30.73 12.78
CA GLY A 390 9.41 29.99 13.67
C GLY A 390 10.06 28.74 14.20
N ASN A 391 9.60 28.22 15.33
CA ASN A 391 9.98 26.86 15.72
C ASN A 391 9.30 25.86 14.79
N MET A 392 9.96 24.72 14.57
CA MET A 392 9.51 23.71 13.59
C MET A 392 8.10 23.17 13.88
N LEU A 393 7.72 23.04 15.15
CA LEU A 393 6.38 22.56 15.53
C LEU A 393 5.29 23.57 15.15
N THR A 394 5.47 24.85 15.49
CA THR A 394 4.58 25.94 15.07
C THR A 394 4.54 26.11 13.55
N ALA A 395 5.68 25.98 12.88
CA ALA A 395 5.76 26.09 11.43
C ALA A 395 4.94 24.99 10.73
N ASN A 396 5.16 23.74 11.13
CA ASN A 396 4.41 22.60 10.60
C ASN A 396 2.90 22.76 10.83
N TYR A 397 2.50 23.16 12.04
CA TYR A 397 1.10 23.37 12.37
C TYR A 397 0.46 24.48 11.52
N LEU A 398 1.07 25.67 11.44
CA LEU A 398 0.49 26.81 10.71
C LEU A 398 0.49 26.63 9.19
N ILE A 399 1.54 26.03 8.62
CA ILE A 399 1.60 25.74 7.18
C ILE A 399 0.47 24.77 6.83
N ARG A 400 0.31 23.71 7.60
CA ARG A 400 -0.74 22.71 7.35
C ARG A 400 -2.14 23.28 7.52
N GLU A 401 -2.38 23.98 8.62
CA GLU A 401 -3.73 24.42 9.01
C GLU A 401 -4.22 25.62 8.20
N SER A 402 -3.35 26.59 7.91
CA SER A 402 -3.77 27.90 7.38
C SER A 402 -3.12 28.29 6.06
N TYR A 403 -2.01 27.66 5.67
CA TYR A 403 -1.26 28.04 4.46
C TYR A 403 -0.76 26.83 3.64
N PRO A 404 -1.60 25.80 3.40
CA PRO A 404 -1.18 24.64 2.63
C PRO A 404 -0.76 25.10 1.24
N GLU A 405 0.38 24.60 0.75
CA GLU A 405 0.96 24.93 -0.57
C GLU A 405 1.36 26.41 -0.79
N VAL A 406 1.14 27.30 0.18
CA VAL A 406 1.52 28.71 0.09
C VAL A 406 2.86 28.97 0.76
N LEU A 407 3.06 28.41 1.95
CA LEU A 407 4.28 28.53 2.74
C LEU A 407 5.05 27.21 2.78
N ARG A 408 6.38 27.28 2.84
CA ARG A 408 7.26 26.13 3.02
C ARG A 408 8.28 26.39 4.11
N ILE A 409 8.68 25.33 4.81
CA ILE A 409 9.87 25.35 5.64
C ILE A 409 11.08 25.22 4.73
N VAL A 410 12.03 26.14 4.88
CA VAL A 410 13.21 26.23 4.04
C VAL A 410 14.36 25.43 4.64
N ALA A 411 14.80 25.82 5.84
CA ALA A 411 15.94 25.20 6.52
C ALA A 411 15.83 25.35 8.04
N PRO A 412 16.36 24.39 8.82
CA PRO A 412 16.53 24.56 10.25
C PRO A 412 17.66 25.55 10.55
N ILE A 413 17.54 26.27 11.67
CA ILE A 413 18.56 27.19 12.17
C ILE A 413 19.42 26.44 13.19
N SER A 414 20.59 26.00 12.75
CA SER A 414 21.54 25.22 13.55
C SER A 414 22.19 26.04 14.66
N GLY A 415 22.52 25.37 15.79
CA GLY A 415 23.36 25.94 16.85
C GLY A 415 22.63 26.59 18.04
N THR A 416 21.30 26.61 18.04
CA THR A 416 20.50 27.01 19.23
C THR A 416 19.21 26.18 19.30
N PRO A 417 19.16 25.11 20.12
CA PRO A 417 17.91 24.38 20.33
C PRO A 417 16.92 25.28 21.09
N LEU A 418 15.68 25.34 20.64
CA LEU A 418 14.60 25.95 21.42
C LEU A 418 14.23 25.01 22.56
N ASN A 419 14.59 25.37 23.76
CA ASN A 419 14.11 24.72 24.97
C ASN A 419 12.91 25.50 25.51
N VAL A 420 11.83 24.82 25.89
CA VAL A 420 10.63 25.43 26.49
C VAL A 420 10.35 24.76 27.84
N GLY A 421 10.22 25.58 28.88
CA GLY A 421 9.81 25.18 30.22
C GLY A 421 8.64 26.02 30.73
N ILE A 422 8.18 25.71 31.94
CA ILE A 422 7.15 26.47 32.65
C ILE A 422 7.85 27.53 33.52
N GLY A 423 7.47 28.80 33.34
CA GLY A 423 7.92 29.90 34.19
C GLY A 423 7.09 30.00 35.47
N VAL A 424 7.77 30.03 36.60
CA VAL A 424 7.21 30.14 37.95
C VAL A 424 7.80 31.39 38.62
N PRO A 425 7.04 32.20 39.37
CA PRO A 425 7.56 33.31 40.15
C PRO A 425 8.74 32.90 41.04
N ALA A 426 9.79 33.72 41.10
CA ALA A 426 11.01 33.40 41.84
C ALA A 426 10.81 33.31 43.37
N ASP A 427 9.71 33.86 43.87
CA ASP A 427 9.23 33.77 45.26
C ASP A 427 8.42 32.49 45.56
N GLU A 428 8.19 31.62 44.57
CA GLU A 428 7.45 30.36 44.71
C GLU A 428 8.34 29.11 44.46
N PRO A 429 9.40 28.88 45.26
CA PRO A 429 10.31 27.75 45.07
C PRO A 429 9.64 26.39 45.32
N MET A 430 8.58 26.36 46.15
CA MET A 430 7.83 25.13 46.46
C MET A 430 7.06 24.63 45.24
N LEU A 431 6.35 25.54 44.55
CA LEU A 431 5.65 25.22 43.32
C LEU A 431 6.62 24.74 42.24
N LEU A 432 7.77 25.41 42.09
CA LEU A 432 8.81 24.99 41.15
C LEU A 432 9.30 23.56 41.43
N ALA A 433 9.54 23.20 42.69
CA ALA A 433 9.97 21.86 43.08
C ALA A 433 8.91 20.80 42.75
N ILE A 434 7.64 21.08 43.04
CA ILE A 434 6.50 20.19 42.71
C ILE A 434 6.41 19.97 41.20
N LEU A 435 6.44 21.05 40.40
CA LEU A 435 6.37 20.98 38.94
C LEU A 435 7.56 20.19 38.35
N ASN A 436 8.79 20.40 38.85
CA ASN A 436 9.96 19.65 38.41
C ASN A 436 9.85 18.16 38.75
N LYS A 437 9.38 17.80 39.95
CA LYS A 437 9.15 16.39 40.30
C LYS A 437 8.10 15.75 39.41
N ALA A 438 7.02 16.47 39.10
CA ALA A 438 5.98 16.01 38.18
C ALA A 438 6.53 15.82 36.76
N LEU A 439 7.26 16.79 36.22
CA LEU A 439 7.88 16.70 34.89
C LEU A 439 8.90 15.56 34.81
N LEU A 440 9.74 15.36 35.83
CA LEU A 440 10.70 14.25 35.89
C LEU A 440 10.05 12.88 36.06
N SER A 441 8.78 12.84 36.48
CA SER A 441 8.01 11.60 36.53
C SER A 441 7.39 11.20 35.19
N LEU A 442 7.28 12.14 34.24
CA LEU A 442 6.85 11.86 32.87
C LEU A 442 8.00 11.18 32.11
N SER A 443 7.71 10.06 31.46
CA SER A 443 8.70 9.39 30.63
C SER A 443 9.01 10.22 29.37
N ARG A 444 10.17 9.99 28.75
CA ARG A 444 10.51 10.67 27.48
C ARG A 444 9.52 10.25 26.38
N GLU A 445 9.01 9.03 26.45
CA GLU A 445 8.00 8.49 25.57
C GLU A 445 6.65 9.23 25.72
N ASP A 446 6.22 9.54 26.95
CA ASP A 446 4.96 10.26 27.22
C ASP A 446 4.98 11.66 26.59
N ILE A 447 6.07 12.41 26.84
CA ILE A 447 6.25 13.76 26.28
C ILE A 447 6.28 13.72 24.74
N ASN A 448 6.95 12.73 24.16
CA ASN A 448 6.99 12.54 22.72
C ASN A 448 5.61 12.17 22.14
N ALA A 449 4.82 11.35 22.84
CA ALA A 449 3.47 10.99 22.43
C ALA A 449 2.53 12.20 22.44
N LEU A 450 2.64 13.09 23.43
CA LEU A 450 1.91 14.37 23.43
C LEU A 450 2.31 15.25 22.23
N ARG A 451 3.62 15.33 21.93
CA ARG A 451 4.14 16.10 20.79
C ARG A 451 3.64 15.57 19.44
N LEU A 452 3.60 14.25 19.25
CA LEU A 452 3.20 13.63 17.98
C LEU A 452 1.74 13.95 17.60
N ARG A 453 0.84 14.06 18.58
CA ARG A 453 -0.57 14.43 18.35
C ARG A 453 -0.75 15.79 17.67
N TRP A 454 0.18 16.70 17.90
CA TRP A 454 0.19 18.04 17.29
C TRP A 454 1.03 18.11 15.99
N SER A 455 1.71 17.02 15.63
CA SER A 455 2.46 16.87 14.36
C SER A 455 1.69 16.03 13.31
N GLU A 456 0.89 15.04 13.71
CA GLU A 456 0.18 14.14 12.78
C GLU A 456 -1.18 14.67 12.28
N PRO A 457 -1.69 14.18 11.13
CA PRO A 457 -2.99 14.53 10.61
C PRO A 457 -4.17 14.14 11.52
N GLN A 458 -4.59 15.01 12.44
CA GLN A 458 -5.98 14.95 12.92
C GLN A 458 -6.90 15.39 11.78
N SER A 459 -7.71 14.47 11.27
CA SER A 459 -8.80 14.77 10.36
C SER A 459 -9.89 15.52 11.12
N ILE A 460 -9.71 16.83 11.32
CA ILE A 460 -10.82 17.70 11.70
C ILE A 460 -11.68 17.80 10.45
N ALA A 461 -12.76 17.02 10.43
CA ALA A 461 -13.82 17.16 9.46
C ALA A 461 -14.54 18.49 9.72
N SER A 462 -14.02 19.58 9.15
CA SER A 462 -14.71 20.88 9.12
C SER A 462 -14.75 21.46 7.71
N SER A 463 -15.06 20.63 6.72
CA SER A 463 -15.53 21.11 5.41
C SER A 463 -17.06 21.14 5.39
N THR A 464 -17.66 22.13 6.06
CA THR A 464 -18.97 22.61 5.59
C THR A 464 -18.71 23.46 4.33
N GLU A 465 -18.36 22.78 3.23
CA GLU A 465 -18.38 23.43 1.93
C GLU A 465 -19.83 23.78 1.62
N THR A 466 -20.18 25.05 1.82
CA THR A 466 -21.43 25.61 1.32
C THR A 466 -21.47 25.43 -0.20
N LEU A 467 -22.48 24.71 -0.69
CA LEU A 467 -22.72 24.51 -2.13
C LEU A 467 -22.63 25.86 -2.88
N PRO A 468 -21.92 25.91 -4.01
CA PRO A 468 -21.78 27.13 -4.79
C PRO A 468 -23.15 27.63 -5.25
N SER A 469 -23.34 28.95 -5.26
CA SER A 469 -24.62 29.63 -5.48
C SER A 469 -25.35 29.24 -6.77
N TRP A 470 -24.64 28.72 -7.79
CA TRP A 470 -25.24 28.26 -9.05
C TRP A 470 -26.15 27.02 -8.87
N ALA A 471 -25.93 26.19 -7.85
CA ALA A 471 -26.71 24.97 -7.63
C ALA A 471 -28.20 25.26 -7.31
N TRP A 472 -28.47 26.37 -6.62
CA TRP A 472 -29.83 26.79 -6.28
C TRP A 472 -30.64 27.26 -7.49
N PHE A 473 -30.00 27.87 -8.49
CA PHE A 473 -30.67 28.31 -9.72
C PHE A 473 -31.12 27.12 -10.58
N SER A 474 -30.31 26.06 -10.67
CA SER A 474 -30.64 24.85 -11.42
C SER A 474 -31.86 24.13 -10.85
N LEU A 475 -32.01 24.12 -9.52
CA LEU A 475 -33.15 23.49 -8.85
C LEU A 475 -34.48 24.21 -9.14
N ALA A 476 -34.47 25.55 -9.14
CA ALA A 476 -35.66 26.35 -9.41
C ALA A 476 -36.14 26.18 -10.87
N ALA A 477 -35.22 26.11 -11.84
CA ALA A 477 -35.56 25.90 -13.24
C ALA A 477 -36.22 24.53 -13.49
N GLY A 478 -35.77 23.48 -12.79
CA GLY A 478 -36.35 22.13 -12.88
C GLY A 478 -37.82 22.07 -12.43
N LEU A 479 -38.16 22.81 -11.37
CA LEU A 479 -39.53 22.82 -10.83
C LEU A 479 -40.55 23.49 -11.77
N VAL A 480 -40.15 24.53 -12.51
CA VAL A 480 -41.04 25.22 -13.46
C VAL A 480 -41.39 24.33 -14.66
N LEU A 481 -40.41 23.59 -15.18
CA LEU A 481 -40.61 22.66 -16.29
C LEU A 481 -41.59 21.53 -15.93
N LEU A 482 -41.53 21.03 -14.69
CA LEU A 482 -42.42 19.99 -14.20
C LEU A 482 -43.90 20.43 -14.21
N ALA A 483 -44.17 21.68 -13.79
CA ALA A 483 -45.52 22.22 -13.73
C ALA A 483 -46.18 22.34 -15.12
N ILE A 484 -45.41 22.74 -16.14
CA ILE A 484 -45.90 22.88 -17.52
C ILE A 484 -46.29 21.50 -18.11
N SER A 485 -45.49 20.48 -17.84
CA SER A 485 -45.73 19.10 -18.33
C SER A 485 -47.05 18.51 -17.80
N LEU A 486 -47.34 18.75 -16.51
CA LEU A 486 -48.54 18.22 -15.87
C LEU A 486 -49.82 18.82 -16.44
N LEU A 487 -49.85 20.13 -16.71
CA LEU A 487 -51.02 20.81 -17.29
C LEU A 487 -51.36 20.28 -18.70
N TRP A 488 -50.34 19.93 -19.49
CA TRP A 488 -50.54 19.43 -20.86
C TRP A 488 -51.12 18.01 -20.90
N SER A 489 -50.72 17.15 -19.98
CA SER A 489 -51.18 15.74 -19.89
C SER A 489 -52.70 15.64 -19.65
N GLN A 490 -53.29 16.59 -18.95
CA GLN A 490 -54.69 16.54 -18.54
C GLN A 490 -55.65 16.88 -19.70
N SER A 491 -55.25 17.79 -20.58
CA SER A 491 -56.04 18.18 -21.77
C SER A 491 -56.20 17.02 -22.77
N LEU A 492 -55.18 16.17 -22.92
CA LEU A 492 -55.14 15.11 -23.93
C LEU A 492 -56.15 13.98 -23.69
N ARG A 493 -56.48 13.67 -22.43
CA ARG A 493 -57.30 12.51 -22.09
C ARG A 493 -58.77 12.69 -22.47
N GLN A 494 -59.26 13.93 -22.53
CA GLN A 494 -60.67 14.20 -22.80
C GLN A 494 -61.08 13.94 -24.26
N GLN A 495 -60.14 13.91 -25.21
CA GLN A 495 -60.47 13.77 -26.65
C GLN A 495 -60.68 12.32 -27.13
N ILE A 496 -60.16 11.32 -26.42
CA ILE A 496 -60.06 9.94 -26.96
C ILE A 496 -61.37 9.14 -26.85
N GLN A 497 -62.27 9.48 -25.93
CA GLN A 497 -63.43 8.63 -25.61
C GLN A 497 -64.56 8.62 -26.65
N ARG A 498 -64.70 9.64 -27.51
CA ARG A 498 -65.84 9.76 -28.43
C ARG A 498 -65.79 8.86 -29.69
N ARG A 499 -64.66 8.23 -30.03
CA ARG A 499 -64.42 7.63 -31.37
C ARG A 499 -64.79 6.14 -31.53
N ARG A 500 -65.07 5.39 -30.46
CA ARG A 500 -65.01 3.91 -30.48
C ARG A 500 -66.28 3.11 -30.81
N ARG A 501 -67.45 3.70 -31.07
CA ARG A 501 -68.72 2.94 -31.15
C ARG A 501 -69.17 2.41 -32.53
N MET A 502 -68.54 2.78 -33.65
CA MET A 502 -69.07 2.42 -35.00
C MET A 502 -68.28 1.35 -35.77
N GLU A 503 -67.20 0.77 -35.22
CA GLU A 503 -66.28 -0.11 -35.98
C GLU A 503 -66.69 -1.60 -36.08
N THR A 504 -67.76 -2.07 -35.44
CA THR A 504 -67.86 -3.51 -35.08
C THR A 504 -68.48 -4.49 -36.11
N VAL A 505 -69.31 -4.10 -37.09
CA VAL A 505 -70.09 -5.06 -37.93
C VAL A 505 -69.37 -5.58 -39.19
N LEU A 506 -68.35 -4.89 -39.72
CA LEU A 506 -67.60 -5.32 -40.93
C LEU A 506 -66.56 -6.44 -40.64
N HIS A 507 -66.46 -6.88 -39.39
CA HIS A 507 -65.30 -7.59 -38.86
C HIS A 507 -65.32 -9.13 -39.01
N GLU A 508 -66.45 -9.78 -39.31
CA GLU A 508 -66.56 -11.25 -39.20
C GLU A 508 -66.16 -12.05 -40.46
N GLN A 509 -66.55 -11.68 -41.68
CA GLN A 509 -66.24 -12.48 -42.89
C GLN A 509 -64.76 -12.42 -43.32
N LEU A 510 -64.05 -11.33 -42.98
CA LEU A 510 -62.61 -11.20 -43.21
C LEU A 510 -61.77 -12.03 -42.22
N ALA A 511 -62.35 -12.53 -41.14
CA ALA A 511 -61.61 -13.23 -40.08
C ALA A 511 -61.13 -14.65 -40.50
N PHE A 512 -61.85 -15.37 -41.36
CA PHE A 512 -61.57 -16.79 -41.67
C PHE A 512 -60.37 -17.01 -42.62
N GLN A 513 -60.29 -16.28 -43.74
CA GLN A 513 -59.16 -16.40 -44.69
C GLN A 513 -57.84 -15.86 -44.12
N THR A 514 -57.94 -14.97 -43.15
CA THR A 514 -56.81 -14.43 -42.40
C THR A 514 -56.19 -15.50 -41.51
N SER A 515 -57.02 -16.33 -40.88
CA SER A 515 -56.58 -17.33 -39.90
C SER A 515 -55.62 -18.42 -40.43
N ILE A 516 -55.62 -18.77 -41.73
CA ILE A 516 -54.76 -19.83 -42.29
C ILE A 516 -53.34 -19.33 -42.57
N LEU A 517 -53.23 -18.16 -43.22
CA LEU A 517 -51.93 -17.49 -43.41
C LEU A 517 -51.28 -17.22 -42.04
N ASP A 518 -52.08 -16.84 -41.05
CA ASP A 518 -51.64 -16.45 -39.70
C ASP A 518 -51.12 -17.60 -38.83
N ALA A 519 -51.40 -18.85 -39.20
CA ALA A 519 -50.92 -20.02 -38.46
C ALA A 519 -49.42 -20.32 -38.70
N ILE A 520 -48.81 -19.77 -39.75
CA ILE A 520 -47.37 -19.93 -40.01
C ILE A 520 -46.57 -18.93 -39.17
N PRO A 521 -45.62 -19.37 -38.31
CA PRO A 521 -45.00 -18.52 -37.29
C PRO A 521 -43.96 -17.54 -37.84
N GLN A 522 -43.50 -17.70 -39.08
CA GLN A 522 -42.51 -16.83 -39.71
C GLN A 522 -43.16 -15.75 -40.58
N PRO A 523 -42.59 -14.54 -40.64
CA PRO A 523 -43.04 -13.45 -41.51
C PRO A 523 -43.06 -13.85 -43.00
N ILE A 524 -44.24 -13.83 -43.61
CA ILE A 524 -44.44 -14.14 -45.03
C ILE A 524 -45.32 -13.08 -45.70
N TYR A 525 -44.97 -12.73 -46.93
CA TYR A 525 -45.66 -11.76 -47.77
C TYR A 525 -45.81 -12.24 -49.22
N LEU A 526 -46.90 -11.83 -49.86
CA LEU A 526 -47.17 -12.03 -51.29
C LEU A 526 -47.30 -10.69 -51.99
N ARG A 527 -46.68 -10.55 -53.16
CA ARG A 527 -46.81 -9.41 -54.08
C ARG A 527 -47.24 -9.87 -55.46
N ASP A 528 -47.89 -8.99 -56.21
CA ASP A 528 -48.29 -9.23 -57.59
C ASP A 528 -47.13 -8.97 -58.58
N ALA A 529 -47.41 -9.11 -59.88
CA ALA A 529 -46.45 -8.91 -60.96
C ALA A 529 -45.90 -7.46 -61.05
N ASP A 530 -46.63 -6.47 -60.52
CA ASP A 530 -46.19 -5.07 -60.42
C ASP A 530 -45.47 -4.79 -59.09
N LEU A 531 -45.15 -5.85 -58.34
CA LEU A 531 -44.51 -5.83 -57.02
C LEU A 531 -45.33 -5.18 -55.91
N ARG A 532 -46.63 -5.04 -56.11
CA ARG A 532 -47.55 -4.50 -55.11
C ARG A 532 -47.97 -5.62 -54.16
N LEU A 533 -47.94 -5.38 -52.86
CA LEU A 533 -48.30 -6.43 -51.89
C LEU A 533 -49.77 -6.82 -52.02
N MET A 534 -50.06 -8.11 -52.10
CA MET A 534 -51.42 -8.62 -52.13
C MET A 534 -51.91 -8.98 -50.72
N THR A 535 -51.11 -9.71 -49.95
CA THR A 535 -51.44 -10.13 -48.59
C THR A 535 -50.18 -10.55 -47.83
N CYS A 536 -50.28 -10.65 -46.50
CA CYS A 536 -49.21 -11.12 -45.62
C CYS A 536 -49.79 -11.70 -44.33
N ASN A 537 -49.09 -12.62 -43.66
CA ASN A 537 -49.62 -13.28 -42.46
C ASN A 537 -49.47 -12.45 -41.17
N ALA A 538 -50.13 -12.87 -40.09
CA ALA A 538 -50.04 -12.26 -38.77
C ALA A 538 -48.60 -12.26 -38.23
N ALA A 539 -47.74 -13.19 -38.62
CA ALA A 539 -46.32 -13.13 -38.26
C ALA A 539 -45.59 -11.97 -38.99
N PHE A 540 -45.91 -11.69 -40.25
CA PHE A 540 -45.37 -10.56 -41.02
C PHE A 540 -45.93 -9.22 -40.58
N GLU A 541 -47.22 -9.19 -40.23
CA GLU A 541 -47.86 -8.03 -39.61
C GLU A 541 -47.24 -7.70 -38.26
N ARG A 542 -47.07 -8.72 -37.40
CA ARG A 542 -46.38 -8.56 -36.11
C ARG A 542 -44.95 -8.09 -36.34
N ALA A 543 -44.21 -8.79 -37.19
CA ALA A 543 -42.81 -8.47 -37.47
C ALA A 543 -42.62 -7.04 -38.00
N LEU A 544 -43.39 -6.58 -38.97
CA LEU A 544 -43.24 -5.21 -39.46
C LEU A 544 -43.94 -4.16 -38.60
N GLY A 545 -44.74 -4.59 -37.62
CA GLY A 545 -45.73 -3.77 -36.89
C GLY A 545 -46.78 -3.14 -37.81
N CYS A 546 -46.62 -3.36 -39.11
CA CYS A 546 -47.41 -2.81 -40.18
C CYS A 546 -48.48 -3.85 -40.51
N GLY A 547 -49.76 -3.51 -40.25
CA GLY A 547 -50.92 -4.38 -40.50
C GLY A 547 -51.20 -4.54 -42.01
N ARG A 548 -51.50 -5.76 -42.46
CA ARG A 548 -51.59 -6.24 -43.85
C ARG A 548 -52.37 -5.31 -44.77
N LYS A 549 -53.38 -4.61 -44.25
CA LYS A 549 -54.23 -3.66 -44.98
C LYS A 549 -53.49 -2.40 -45.47
N GLN A 550 -52.36 -2.00 -44.87
CA GLN A 550 -51.58 -0.82 -45.29
C GLN A 550 -50.54 -1.11 -46.34
N MET A 551 -50.01 -2.31 -46.25
CA MET A 551 -48.98 -2.73 -47.15
C MET A 551 -49.63 -3.20 -48.46
N ARG A 552 -50.83 -3.77 -48.39
CA ARG A 552 -51.60 -4.20 -49.55
C ARG A 552 -51.73 -3.10 -50.63
N GLY A 553 -51.49 -3.46 -51.88
CA GLY A 553 -51.56 -2.62 -53.08
C GLY A 553 -50.32 -1.78 -53.37
N ARG A 554 -49.28 -1.84 -52.52
CA ARG A 554 -48.08 -0.99 -52.64
C ARG A 554 -46.82 -1.77 -52.91
N THR A 555 -45.94 -1.15 -53.67
CA THR A 555 -44.58 -1.60 -53.84
C THR A 555 -43.75 -1.24 -52.62
N ILE A 556 -42.65 -1.96 -52.38
CA ILE A 556 -41.87 -1.84 -51.13
C ILE A 556 -41.27 -0.43 -50.91
N ASP A 557 -41.10 0.38 -51.94
CA ASP A 557 -40.63 1.78 -51.92
C ASP A 557 -41.67 2.80 -51.48
N GLN A 558 -42.92 2.44 -51.71
CA GLN A 558 -44.08 3.22 -51.32
C GLN A 558 -44.69 2.67 -50.03
N MET A 559 -44.26 1.46 -49.64
CA MET A 559 -44.38 0.98 -48.28
C MET A 559 -43.43 1.82 -47.47
N PRO A 560 -43.93 2.60 -46.52
CA PRO A 560 -43.09 3.45 -45.68
C PRO A 560 -42.40 2.60 -44.61
N LEU A 561 -42.24 1.33 -44.92
CA LEU A 561 -41.45 0.40 -44.18
C LEU A 561 -40.02 0.70 -44.55
N LYS A 562 -39.33 1.31 -43.59
CA LYS A 562 -37.88 1.36 -43.57
C LYS A 562 -37.35 -0.03 -43.20
N LEU A 563 -37.74 -1.00 -44.01
CA LEU A 563 -36.99 -2.22 -44.21
C LEU A 563 -35.73 -1.80 -44.98
N GLY A 564 -34.65 -1.52 -44.24
CA GLY A 564 -33.32 -1.29 -44.80
C GLY A 564 -33.30 -0.60 -46.18
N ASP A 565 -32.49 -1.14 -47.08
CA ASP A 565 -32.27 -0.59 -48.41
C ASP A 565 -33.36 -1.04 -49.41
N ILE A 566 -34.37 -0.18 -49.57
CA ILE A 566 -35.53 -0.38 -50.46
C ILE A 566 -35.12 -0.59 -51.94
N PRO A 567 -34.25 0.26 -52.55
CA PRO A 567 -33.75 0.06 -53.91
C PRO A 567 -33.19 -1.34 -54.17
N LEU A 568 -32.39 -1.87 -53.23
CA LEU A 568 -31.79 -3.19 -53.32
C LEU A 568 -32.87 -4.29 -53.28
N SER A 569 -33.89 -4.11 -52.43
CA SER A 569 -35.01 -5.05 -52.29
C SER A 569 -35.86 -5.09 -53.58
N LEU A 570 -36.13 -3.94 -54.19
CA LEU A 570 -36.77 -3.85 -55.50
C LEU A 570 -35.95 -4.51 -56.61
N GLN A 571 -34.62 -4.39 -56.60
CA GLN A 571 -33.76 -5.03 -57.60
C GLN A 571 -33.82 -6.56 -57.50
N THR A 572 -33.75 -7.12 -56.28
CA THR A 572 -33.90 -8.56 -56.05
C THR A 572 -35.26 -9.06 -56.54
N TYR A 573 -36.34 -8.35 -56.21
CA TYR A 573 -37.70 -8.72 -56.63
C TYR A 573 -37.86 -8.73 -58.15
N ARG A 574 -37.29 -7.75 -58.86
CA ARG A 574 -37.34 -7.68 -60.33
C ARG A 574 -36.56 -8.83 -61.00
N LYS A 575 -35.43 -9.27 -60.44
CA LYS A 575 -34.65 -10.40 -60.99
C LYS A 575 -35.42 -11.73 -60.91
N VAL A 576 -36.02 -12.01 -59.74
CA VAL A 576 -36.78 -13.26 -59.50
C VAL A 576 -38.00 -13.36 -60.41
N LEU A 577 -38.72 -12.26 -60.66
CA LEU A 577 -39.85 -12.23 -61.59
C LEU A 577 -39.47 -12.51 -63.05
N ALA A 578 -38.25 -12.13 -63.48
CA ALA A 578 -37.83 -12.25 -64.88
C ALA A 578 -37.23 -13.63 -65.25
N THR A 579 -36.50 -14.29 -64.34
CA THR A 579 -35.84 -15.58 -64.59
C THR A 579 -36.64 -16.78 -64.09
N GLY A 580 -37.48 -16.59 -63.07
CA GLY A 580 -38.25 -17.66 -62.44
C GLY A 580 -37.46 -18.57 -61.49
N GLU A 581 -36.28 -18.14 -61.05
CA GLU A 581 -35.40 -18.82 -60.06
C GLU A 581 -35.34 -18.02 -58.73
N ALA A 582 -35.14 -18.71 -57.60
CA ALA A 582 -35.21 -18.16 -56.23
C ALA A 582 -33.98 -17.33 -55.78
N ALA A 583 -34.11 -16.51 -54.73
CA ALA A 583 -33.00 -15.73 -54.16
C ALA A 583 -33.04 -15.55 -52.62
N THR A 584 -31.86 -15.46 -51.97
CA THR A 584 -31.70 -15.37 -50.50
C THR A 584 -30.56 -14.41 -50.09
N LEU A 585 -30.78 -13.47 -49.16
CA LEU A 585 -29.80 -12.45 -48.71
C LEU A 585 -29.96 -12.04 -47.22
N ASP A 586 -28.85 -11.69 -46.55
CA ASP A 586 -28.85 -11.14 -45.18
C ASP A 586 -29.26 -9.66 -45.14
N ARG A 587 -30.09 -9.26 -44.15
CA ARG A 587 -30.67 -7.91 -44.02
C ARG A 587 -30.81 -7.47 -42.57
N THR A 588 -30.59 -6.19 -42.33
CA THR A 588 -31.04 -5.55 -41.08
C THR A 588 -32.37 -4.87 -41.36
N LEU A 589 -33.43 -5.35 -40.72
CA LEU A 589 -34.77 -4.83 -40.88
C LEU A 589 -35.24 -4.25 -39.55
N MET A 590 -35.89 -3.10 -39.63
CA MET A 590 -36.60 -2.55 -38.49
C MET A 590 -37.91 -3.32 -38.33
N ILE A 591 -37.87 -4.33 -37.46
CA ILE A 591 -38.96 -5.28 -37.20
C ILE A 591 -39.41 -5.05 -35.77
N GLU A 592 -40.55 -4.37 -35.64
CA GLU A 592 -41.00 -3.73 -34.39
C GLU A 592 -39.98 -2.71 -33.83
N GLY A 593 -39.01 -2.31 -34.67
CA GLY A 593 -38.10 -1.16 -34.61
C GLY A 593 -37.39 -0.86 -33.30
N LYS A 594 -36.52 -1.64 -32.72
CA LYS A 594 -36.06 -3.00 -32.92
C LYS A 594 -35.55 -3.26 -34.33
N GLU A 595 -34.32 -2.80 -34.48
CA GLU A 595 -33.39 -3.24 -35.51
C GLU A 595 -33.12 -4.73 -35.29
N ARG A 596 -33.68 -5.57 -36.16
CA ARG A 596 -33.54 -7.02 -36.16
C ARG A 596 -32.68 -7.45 -37.33
N ILE A 597 -31.84 -8.46 -37.13
CA ILE A 597 -30.99 -9.01 -38.18
C ILE A 597 -31.68 -10.26 -38.71
N VAL A 598 -31.96 -10.30 -40.01
CA VAL A 598 -32.76 -11.34 -40.63
C VAL A 598 -32.15 -11.88 -41.91
N LEU A 599 -32.40 -13.16 -42.20
CA LEU A 599 -32.13 -13.77 -43.49
C LEU A 599 -33.41 -13.69 -44.35
N ASN A 600 -33.39 -12.93 -45.44
CA ASN A 600 -34.53 -12.70 -46.32
C ASN A 600 -34.50 -13.63 -47.55
N TRP A 601 -35.62 -14.27 -47.87
CA TRP A 601 -35.76 -15.19 -49.01
C TRP A 601 -36.99 -14.83 -49.88
N VAL A 602 -36.91 -15.09 -51.19
CA VAL A 602 -37.93 -14.72 -52.19
C VAL A 602 -38.06 -15.78 -53.29
N GLU A 603 -39.30 -16.17 -53.63
CA GLU A 603 -39.70 -17.23 -54.56
C GLU A 603 -40.81 -16.75 -55.54
N PRO A 604 -40.92 -17.28 -56.78
CA PRO A 604 -41.93 -16.87 -57.76
C PRO A 604 -43.30 -17.57 -57.56
N LEU A 605 -44.40 -16.81 -57.69
CA LEU A 605 -45.79 -17.30 -57.55
C LEU A 605 -46.43 -17.60 -58.93
N ARG A 606 -47.02 -18.79 -59.12
CA ARG A 606 -47.56 -19.27 -60.41
C ARG A 606 -49.08 -19.49 -60.39
N ASN A 607 -49.75 -19.26 -61.52
CA ASN A 607 -51.19 -19.52 -61.70
C ASN A 607 -51.49 -20.97 -62.12
N ALA A 608 -52.78 -21.34 -62.18
CA ALA A 608 -53.24 -22.71 -62.49
C ALA A 608 -52.85 -23.22 -63.89
N THR A 609 -52.49 -22.32 -64.80
CA THR A 609 -51.99 -22.64 -66.16
C THR A 609 -50.46 -22.56 -66.27
N GLY A 610 -49.73 -22.33 -65.16
CA GLY A 610 -48.26 -22.39 -65.07
C GLY A 610 -47.47 -21.06 -65.20
N GLY A 611 -48.15 -19.94 -65.47
CA GLY A 611 -47.53 -18.62 -65.65
C GLY A 611 -47.25 -17.87 -64.34
N VAL A 612 -46.15 -17.11 -64.27
CA VAL A 612 -45.76 -16.34 -63.08
C VAL A 612 -46.63 -15.09 -62.96
N VAL A 613 -47.28 -14.93 -61.81
CA VAL A 613 -48.28 -13.87 -61.54
C VAL A 613 -47.91 -12.97 -60.36
N GLY A 614 -46.79 -13.24 -59.69
CA GLY A 614 -46.30 -12.47 -58.55
C GLY A 614 -45.13 -13.13 -57.83
N ILE A 615 -44.84 -12.70 -56.61
CA ILE A 615 -43.79 -13.27 -55.75
C ILE A 615 -44.30 -13.54 -54.33
N ILE A 616 -43.71 -14.54 -53.69
CA ILE A 616 -43.86 -14.82 -52.27
C ILE A 616 -42.48 -14.73 -51.61
N GLY A 617 -42.39 -14.13 -50.44
CA GLY A 617 -41.14 -14.05 -49.70
C GLY A 617 -41.36 -13.98 -48.21
N GLY A 618 -40.26 -14.08 -47.47
CA GLY A 618 -40.28 -14.01 -46.02
C GLY A 618 -38.89 -13.73 -45.45
N TRP A 619 -38.79 -13.70 -44.13
CA TRP A 619 -37.48 -13.65 -43.47
C TRP A 619 -37.48 -14.40 -42.14
N ILE A 620 -36.29 -14.79 -41.70
CA ILE A 620 -36.05 -15.47 -40.43
C ILE A 620 -35.24 -14.55 -39.52
N ASP A 621 -35.74 -14.29 -38.31
CA ASP A 621 -35.08 -13.45 -37.32
C ASP A 621 -33.90 -14.18 -36.67
N MET A 622 -32.70 -13.60 -36.77
CA MET A 622 -31.47 -14.09 -36.15
C MET A 622 -31.00 -13.21 -34.98
N THR A 623 -31.80 -12.23 -34.55
CA THR A 623 -31.43 -11.22 -33.55
C THR A 623 -31.10 -11.84 -32.19
N GLU A 624 -31.86 -12.83 -31.72
CA GLU A 624 -31.62 -13.48 -30.43
C GLU A 624 -30.28 -14.23 -30.43
N ARG A 625 -29.92 -14.87 -31.55
CA ARG A 625 -28.61 -15.50 -31.75
C ARG A 625 -27.48 -14.46 -31.75
N GLN A 626 -27.71 -13.28 -32.35
CA GLN A 626 -26.74 -12.18 -32.34
C GLN A 626 -26.63 -11.49 -30.95
N GLN A 627 -27.74 -11.43 -30.20
CA GLN A 627 -27.78 -10.96 -28.81
C GLN A 627 -27.03 -11.91 -27.89
N MET A 628 -27.16 -13.23 -28.04
CA MET A 628 -26.33 -14.20 -27.31
C MET A 628 -24.84 -14.04 -27.61
N VAL A 629 -24.46 -13.75 -28.86
CA VAL A 629 -23.06 -13.41 -29.22
C VAL A 629 -22.61 -12.11 -28.53
N THR A 630 -23.50 -11.13 -28.39
CA THR A 630 -23.24 -9.84 -27.71
C THR A 630 -23.18 -9.99 -26.18
N GLU A 631 -24.04 -10.81 -25.59
CA GLU A 631 -24.00 -11.16 -24.17
C GLU A 631 -22.72 -11.90 -23.84
N LEU A 632 -22.30 -12.84 -24.69
CA LEU A 632 -21.01 -13.51 -24.60
C LEU A 632 -19.84 -12.51 -24.67
N ALA A 633 -19.93 -11.49 -25.54
CA ALA A 633 -18.96 -10.40 -25.58
C ALA A 633 -18.97 -9.57 -24.27
N SER A 634 -20.13 -9.22 -23.71
CA SER A 634 -20.23 -8.48 -22.43
C SER A 634 -19.72 -9.28 -21.23
N ALA A 635 -19.93 -10.60 -21.24
CA ALA A 635 -19.43 -11.51 -20.21
C ALA A 635 -17.91 -11.66 -20.33
N LYS A 636 -17.39 -11.73 -21.57
CA LYS A 636 -15.96 -11.66 -21.87
C LYS A 636 -15.36 -10.34 -21.38
N ASP A 637 -16.00 -9.20 -21.62
CA ASP A 637 -15.50 -7.88 -21.18
C ASP A 637 -15.46 -7.76 -19.65
N ARG A 638 -16.47 -8.30 -18.95
CA ARG A 638 -16.47 -8.39 -17.47
C ARG A 638 -15.35 -9.29 -16.95
N ALA A 639 -15.14 -10.45 -17.58
CA ALA A 639 -14.04 -11.35 -17.23
C ALA A 639 -12.68 -10.69 -17.50
N GLU A 640 -12.53 -9.97 -18.61
CA GLU A 640 -11.31 -9.22 -18.93
C GLU A 640 -11.08 -8.04 -17.98
N ALA A 641 -12.13 -7.33 -17.55
CA ALA A 641 -12.02 -6.26 -16.57
C ALA A 641 -11.56 -6.79 -15.20
N ALA A 642 -12.11 -7.92 -14.75
CA ALA A 642 -11.66 -8.61 -13.55
C ALA A 642 -10.21 -9.08 -13.68
N ASN A 643 -9.81 -9.62 -14.84
CA ASN A 643 -8.43 -10.04 -15.09
C ASN A 643 -7.46 -8.83 -15.10
N ARG A 644 -7.86 -7.71 -15.70
CA ARG A 644 -7.09 -6.45 -15.68
C ARG A 644 -6.90 -5.93 -14.25
N ALA A 645 -7.95 -5.94 -13.42
CA ALA A 645 -7.88 -5.55 -12.02
C ALA A 645 -6.95 -6.48 -11.21
N LYS A 646 -7.04 -7.80 -11.43
CA LYS A 646 -6.14 -8.79 -10.82
C LYS A 646 -4.67 -8.56 -11.21
N SER A 647 -4.38 -8.31 -12.49
CA SER A 647 -3.02 -8.00 -12.94
C SER A 647 -2.49 -6.68 -12.40
N ALA A 648 -3.34 -5.64 -12.30
CA ALA A 648 -2.96 -4.34 -11.73
C ALA A 648 -2.63 -4.46 -10.23
N PHE A 649 -3.45 -5.21 -9.48
CA PHE A 649 -3.21 -5.50 -8.07
C PHE A 649 -1.90 -6.25 -7.85
N LEU A 650 -1.64 -7.31 -8.63
CA LEU A 650 -0.37 -8.06 -8.55
C LEU A 650 0.84 -7.20 -8.92
N ALA A 651 0.70 -6.29 -9.89
CA ALA A 651 1.75 -5.34 -10.24
C ALA A 651 2.05 -4.34 -9.12
N SER A 652 1.02 -3.80 -8.46
CA SER A 652 1.16 -2.89 -7.32
C SER A 652 1.83 -3.58 -6.13
N ILE A 653 1.31 -4.75 -5.73
CA ILE A 653 1.86 -5.52 -4.61
C ILE A 653 3.31 -5.93 -4.88
N SER A 654 3.63 -6.33 -6.11
CA SER A 654 5.01 -6.67 -6.44
C SER A 654 5.95 -5.47 -6.24
N HIS A 655 5.51 -4.25 -6.59
CA HIS A 655 6.29 -3.04 -6.39
C HIS A 655 6.44 -2.69 -4.91
N GLU A 656 5.37 -2.81 -4.14
CA GLU A 656 5.35 -2.54 -2.69
C GLU A 656 6.17 -3.55 -1.89
N ILE A 657 6.26 -4.81 -2.31
CA ILE A 657 7.10 -5.82 -1.64
C ILE A 657 8.55 -5.75 -2.12
N ARG A 658 8.80 -5.48 -3.41
CA ARG A 658 10.17 -5.41 -3.96
C ARG A 658 11.01 -4.32 -3.30
N THR A 659 10.39 -3.18 -3.00
CA THR A 659 11.07 -2.01 -2.43
C THR A 659 11.70 -2.29 -1.06
N PRO A 660 10.97 -2.76 -0.03
CA PRO A 660 11.57 -3.13 1.25
C PRO A 660 12.50 -4.36 1.14
N MET A 661 12.18 -5.31 0.26
CA MET A 661 13.03 -6.50 0.07
C MET A 661 14.41 -6.18 -0.52
N ASN A 662 14.49 -5.22 -1.44
CA ASN A 662 15.75 -4.76 -2.00
C ASN A 662 16.60 -4.02 -0.97
N ALA A 663 15.98 -3.26 -0.07
CA ALA A 663 16.68 -2.60 1.04
C ALA A 663 17.27 -3.63 2.03
N ILE A 664 16.48 -4.66 2.38
CA ILE A 664 16.94 -5.78 3.22
C ILE A 664 18.10 -6.50 2.55
N LEU A 665 17.98 -6.82 1.26
CA LEU A 665 19.02 -7.51 0.50
C LEU A 665 20.33 -6.71 0.48
N GLY A 666 20.24 -5.40 0.25
CA GLY A 666 21.39 -4.50 0.27
C GLY A 666 22.07 -4.42 1.64
N MET A 667 21.29 -4.44 2.73
CA MET A 667 21.84 -4.44 4.09
C MET A 667 22.53 -5.77 4.43
N LEU A 668 21.97 -6.90 3.99
CA LEU A 668 22.58 -8.22 4.14
C LEU A 668 23.90 -8.31 3.34
N GLU A 669 23.92 -7.78 2.11
CA GLU A 669 25.14 -7.68 1.29
C GLU A 669 26.23 -6.84 1.94
N LEU A 670 25.87 -5.71 2.56
CA LEU A 670 26.82 -4.87 3.26
C LEU A 670 27.40 -5.55 4.51
N THR A 671 26.58 -6.32 5.21
CA THR A 671 26.97 -7.10 6.41
C THR A 671 27.94 -8.23 6.06
N LEU A 672 27.69 -8.96 4.97
CA LEU A 672 28.57 -10.05 4.49
C LEU A 672 29.95 -9.59 4.01
N GLN A 673 30.07 -8.30 3.69
CA GLN A 673 31.34 -7.68 3.32
C GLN A 673 32.15 -7.19 4.52
N ASP A 674 31.63 -7.18 5.75
CA ASP A 674 32.45 -6.89 6.93
C ASP A 674 33.34 -8.11 7.24
N LYS A 675 34.66 -7.94 7.08
CA LYS A 675 35.65 -8.99 7.35
C LYS A 675 35.76 -9.36 8.83
N ARG A 676 35.11 -8.62 9.74
CA ARG A 676 35.09 -8.87 11.18
C ARG A 676 33.87 -9.68 11.62
N LEU A 677 32.99 -10.04 10.70
CA LEU A 677 31.79 -10.82 11.01
C LEU A 677 32.17 -12.26 11.41
N PRO A 678 31.71 -12.77 12.57
CA PRO A 678 31.93 -14.17 12.97
C PRO A 678 31.37 -15.17 11.95
N ASP A 679 31.99 -16.35 11.81
CA ASP A 679 31.60 -17.35 10.80
C ASP A 679 30.14 -17.85 10.96
N ASP A 680 29.65 -18.00 12.20
CA ASP A 680 28.26 -18.40 12.48
C ASP A 680 27.25 -17.31 12.08
N ASP A 681 27.58 -16.04 12.32
CA ASP A 681 26.75 -14.90 11.90
C ASP A 681 26.79 -14.73 10.38
N ARG A 682 27.94 -15.01 9.76
CA ARG A 682 28.11 -14.99 8.31
C ARG A 682 27.20 -16.01 7.64
N LEU A 683 27.15 -17.24 8.14
CA LEU A 683 26.26 -18.28 7.61
C LEU A 683 24.77 -17.88 7.73
N GLN A 684 24.38 -17.26 8.85
CA GLN A 684 23.01 -16.78 9.05
C GLN A 684 22.65 -15.64 8.08
N VAL A 685 23.56 -14.70 7.87
CA VAL A 685 23.35 -13.57 6.95
C VAL A 685 23.36 -14.06 5.49
N GLU A 686 24.21 -15.03 5.12
CA GLU A 686 24.18 -15.70 3.80
C GLU A 686 22.83 -16.41 3.57
N THR A 687 22.32 -17.12 4.58
CA THR A 687 21.02 -17.80 4.52
C THR A 687 19.86 -16.82 4.39
N ALA A 688 19.89 -15.71 5.14
CA ALA A 688 18.89 -14.65 5.04
C ALA A 688 18.93 -13.96 3.67
N GLN A 689 20.12 -13.76 3.10
CA GLN A 689 20.31 -13.18 1.78
C GLN A 689 19.76 -14.10 0.69
N GLU A 690 20.04 -15.40 0.77
CA GLU A 690 19.53 -16.41 -0.16
C GLU A 690 18.00 -16.51 -0.10
N SER A 691 17.43 -16.39 1.11
CA SER A 691 15.97 -16.35 1.33
C SER A 691 15.34 -15.10 0.71
N ALA A 692 15.96 -13.93 0.89
CA ALA A 692 15.51 -12.67 0.30
C ALA A 692 15.56 -12.70 -1.24
N LYS A 693 16.66 -13.22 -1.82
CA LYS A 693 16.80 -13.43 -3.27
C LYS A 693 15.74 -14.39 -3.80
N SER A 694 15.47 -15.48 -3.08
CA SER A 694 14.43 -16.46 -3.45
C SER A 694 13.03 -15.85 -3.46
N LEU A 695 12.72 -14.98 -2.48
CA LEU A 695 11.42 -14.29 -2.42
C LEU A 695 11.23 -13.32 -3.58
N ILE A 696 12.26 -12.55 -3.94
CA ILE A 696 12.24 -11.67 -5.12
C ILE A 696 12.05 -12.49 -6.39
N GLY A 697 12.75 -13.62 -6.52
CA GLY A 697 12.57 -14.56 -7.63
C GLY A 697 11.12 -15.05 -7.75
N LEU A 698 10.51 -15.47 -6.64
CA LEU A 698 9.12 -15.92 -6.61
C LEU A 698 8.14 -14.82 -7.03
N ILE A 699 8.34 -13.59 -6.57
CA ILE A 699 7.50 -12.45 -6.95
C ILE A 699 7.60 -12.18 -8.46
N ASN A 700 8.82 -12.26 -9.02
CA ASN A 700 9.03 -12.11 -10.46
C ASN A 700 8.36 -13.23 -11.25
N ASP A 701 8.42 -14.48 -10.77
CA ASP A 701 7.75 -15.62 -11.39
C ASP A 701 6.22 -15.47 -11.39
N ILE A 702 5.63 -14.97 -10.30
CA ILE A 702 4.18 -14.67 -10.21
C ILE A 702 3.78 -13.56 -11.18
N LEU A 703 4.61 -12.51 -11.29
CA LEU A 703 4.37 -11.44 -12.25
C LEU A 703 4.45 -11.92 -13.70
N ASP A 704 5.48 -12.70 -14.04
CA ASP A 704 5.64 -13.27 -15.38
C ASP A 704 4.47 -14.19 -15.71
N ALA A 705 4.03 -15.04 -14.78
CA ALA A 705 2.85 -15.89 -14.94
C ALA A 705 1.57 -15.07 -15.19
N SER A 706 1.33 -14.01 -14.42
CA SER A 706 0.18 -13.12 -14.60
C SER A 706 0.22 -12.37 -15.93
N LYS A 707 1.39 -11.87 -16.36
CA LYS A 707 1.56 -11.21 -17.67
C LYS A 707 1.30 -12.17 -18.83
N MET A 708 1.69 -13.44 -18.69
CA MET A 708 1.42 -14.48 -19.69
C MET A 708 -0.07 -14.81 -19.76
N GLU A 709 -0.78 -14.94 -18.64
CA GLU A 709 -2.25 -15.16 -18.62
C GLU A 709 -3.02 -14.00 -19.25
N ALA A 710 -2.55 -12.77 -19.07
CA ALA A 710 -3.15 -11.59 -19.68
C ALA A 710 -2.79 -11.40 -21.17
N GLY A 711 -1.96 -12.27 -21.76
CA GLY A 711 -1.51 -12.15 -23.16
C GLY A 711 -0.57 -10.98 -23.44
N LYS A 712 -0.13 -10.24 -22.41
CA LYS A 712 0.71 -9.03 -22.50
C LYS A 712 2.22 -9.32 -22.46
N PHE A 713 2.61 -10.59 -22.52
CA PHE A 713 4.00 -11.00 -22.52
C PHE A 713 4.57 -10.94 -23.94
N VAL A 714 5.51 -10.01 -24.15
CA VAL A 714 6.18 -9.77 -25.44
C VAL A 714 7.62 -10.26 -25.34
N LEU A 715 8.04 -11.09 -26.29
CA LEU A 715 9.44 -11.46 -26.46
C LEU A 715 10.16 -10.34 -27.20
N THR A 716 11.43 -10.12 -26.86
CA THR A 716 12.28 -9.13 -27.54
C THR A 716 13.44 -9.83 -28.23
N PRO A 717 13.23 -10.43 -29.43
CA PRO A 717 14.28 -11.14 -30.13
C PRO A 717 15.39 -10.16 -30.55
N GLN A 718 16.63 -10.50 -30.23
CA GLN A 718 17.83 -9.78 -30.67
C GLN A 718 18.88 -10.79 -31.13
N PRO A 719 19.86 -10.38 -31.97
CA PRO A 719 20.97 -11.25 -32.33
C PRO A 719 21.74 -11.66 -31.07
N ALA A 720 21.79 -12.97 -30.76
CA ALA A 720 22.46 -13.47 -29.59
C ALA A 720 23.29 -14.74 -29.88
N PRO A 721 24.52 -14.83 -29.35
CA PRO A 721 25.35 -16.02 -29.48
C PRO A 721 24.97 -17.08 -28.45
N LEU A 722 24.14 -18.05 -28.87
CA LEU A 722 23.62 -19.09 -27.97
C LEU A 722 24.71 -19.91 -27.28
N ARG A 723 25.83 -20.18 -27.97
CA ARG A 723 26.99 -20.89 -27.41
C ARG A 723 27.54 -20.17 -26.17
N GLN A 724 27.63 -18.84 -26.22
CA GLN A 724 28.08 -18.03 -25.08
C GLN A 724 27.04 -18.03 -23.96
N LEU A 725 25.75 -17.89 -24.28
CA LEU A 725 24.70 -17.89 -23.26
C LEU A 725 24.64 -19.19 -22.47
N VAL A 726 24.84 -20.34 -23.12
CA VAL A 726 24.95 -21.65 -22.44
C VAL A 726 26.18 -21.66 -21.52
N GLY A 727 27.34 -21.22 -22.02
CA GLY A 727 28.57 -21.14 -21.22
C GLY A 727 28.45 -20.26 -19.97
N ASP A 728 27.75 -19.12 -20.08
CA ASP A 728 27.47 -18.23 -18.95
C ASP A 728 26.67 -18.95 -17.85
N VAL A 729 25.63 -19.69 -18.23
CA VAL A 729 24.78 -20.44 -17.29
C VAL A 729 25.54 -21.59 -16.64
N THR A 730 26.36 -22.31 -17.40
CA THR A 730 27.19 -23.39 -16.86
C THR A 730 28.17 -22.87 -15.82
N SER A 731 28.78 -21.71 -16.08
CA SER A 731 29.71 -21.07 -15.16
C SER A 731 29.03 -20.59 -13.87
N LEU A 732 27.78 -20.10 -13.98
CA LEU A 732 26.98 -19.66 -12.83
C LEU A 732 26.71 -20.77 -11.82
N PHE A 733 26.38 -21.99 -12.27
CA PHE A 733 26.06 -23.12 -11.40
C PHE A 733 27.24 -24.05 -11.09
N GLY A 734 28.41 -23.83 -11.72
CA GLY A 734 29.59 -24.68 -11.56
C GLY A 734 30.05 -24.81 -10.11
N LEU A 735 30.13 -23.69 -9.37
CA LEU A 735 30.55 -23.70 -7.96
C LEU A 735 29.52 -24.38 -7.05
N ALA A 736 28.23 -24.19 -7.31
CA ALA A 736 27.15 -24.80 -6.55
C ALA A 736 27.09 -26.32 -6.75
N ALA A 737 27.28 -26.78 -7.98
CA ALA A 737 27.38 -28.21 -8.31
C ALA A 737 28.65 -28.83 -7.70
N ALA A 738 29.80 -28.15 -7.79
CA ALA A 738 31.07 -28.62 -7.21
C ALA A 738 30.99 -28.78 -5.68
N ARG A 739 30.32 -27.86 -4.96
CA ARG A 739 30.10 -27.97 -3.51
C ARG A 739 29.28 -29.21 -3.12
N LYS A 740 28.37 -29.67 -3.97
CA LYS A 740 27.61 -30.92 -3.78
C LYS A 740 28.32 -32.17 -4.30
N GLY A 741 29.47 -32.03 -4.97
CA GLY A 741 30.13 -33.13 -5.65
C GLY A 741 29.40 -33.62 -6.91
N VAL A 742 28.62 -32.75 -7.56
CA VAL A 742 27.93 -33.01 -8.83
C VAL A 742 28.75 -32.44 -9.98
N GLN A 743 29.02 -33.25 -11.00
CA GLN A 743 29.70 -32.79 -12.21
C GLN A 743 28.73 -32.03 -13.11
N LEU A 744 29.07 -30.81 -13.54
CA LEU A 744 28.27 -30.00 -14.45
C LEU A 744 29.03 -29.78 -15.76
N GLU A 745 28.47 -30.24 -16.88
CA GLU A 745 29.10 -30.15 -18.20
C GLU A 745 28.13 -29.53 -19.22
N ALA A 746 28.66 -28.75 -20.17
CA ALA A 746 27.92 -28.24 -21.31
C ALA A 746 28.54 -28.68 -22.62
N ILE A 747 27.71 -29.25 -23.51
CA ILE A 747 28.09 -29.78 -24.81
C ILE A 747 27.30 -28.99 -25.86
N VAL A 748 27.99 -28.23 -26.70
CA VAL A 748 27.37 -27.43 -27.76
C VAL A 748 27.88 -27.92 -29.11
N ASP A 749 26.98 -28.43 -29.94
CA ASP A 749 27.27 -28.98 -31.27
C ASP A 749 27.89 -27.92 -32.19
N ASP A 750 28.82 -28.31 -33.05
CA ASP A 750 29.49 -27.44 -34.03
C ASP A 750 28.52 -26.96 -35.12
N ALA A 751 27.44 -27.69 -35.35
CA ALA A 751 26.37 -27.31 -36.26
C ALA A 751 25.58 -26.06 -35.82
N VAL A 752 25.69 -25.62 -34.56
CA VAL A 752 25.00 -24.43 -34.05
C VAL A 752 25.61 -23.17 -34.65
N ALA A 753 24.79 -22.39 -35.36
CA ALA A 753 25.25 -21.14 -35.97
C ALA A 753 25.75 -20.12 -34.92
N PRO A 754 26.65 -19.19 -35.28
CA PRO A 754 27.24 -18.25 -34.33
C PRO A 754 26.24 -17.32 -33.64
N CYS A 755 25.15 -16.94 -34.32
CA CYS A 755 24.14 -16.02 -33.80
C CYS A 755 22.73 -16.35 -34.31
N HIS A 756 21.74 -16.17 -33.42
CA HIS A 756 20.32 -16.37 -33.71
C HIS A 756 19.49 -15.18 -33.23
N MET A 757 18.36 -14.92 -33.88
CA MET A 757 17.35 -13.98 -33.36
C MET A 757 16.57 -14.61 -32.21
N VAL A 758 16.92 -14.27 -30.97
CA VAL A 758 16.30 -14.84 -29.76
C VAL A 758 16.27 -13.79 -28.65
N ASP A 759 15.36 -13.94 -27.70
CA ASP A 759 15.39 -13.13 -26.47
C ASP A 759 16.37 -13.78 -25.46
N PRO A 760 17.59 -13.23 -25.26
CA PRO A 760 18.61 -13.89 -24.45
C PRO A 760 18.28 -13.91 -22.97
N LEU A 761 17.49 -12.96 -22.47
CA LEU A 761 17.07 -12.93 -21.06
C LEU A 761 16.12 -14.11 -20.81
N ARG A 762 15.15 -14.31 -21.69
CA ARG A 762 14.17 -15.41 -21.57
C ARG A 762 14.79 -16.77 -21.86
N PHE A 763 15.74 -16.84 -22.79
CA PHE A 763 16.52 -18.05 -23.02
C PHE A 763 17.33 -18.45 -21.79
N LYS A 764 18.05 -17.50 -21.17
CA LYS A 764 18.78 -17.73 -19.90
C LYS A 764 17.84 -18.13 -18.77
N GLN A 765 16.64 -17.53 -18.68
CA GLN A 765 15.64 -17.89 -17.67
C GLN A 765 15.20 -19.36 -17.79
N VAL A 766 14.95 -19.85 -19.01
CA VAL A 766 14.61 -21.26 -19.23
C VAL A 766 15.77 -22.16 -18.77
N LEU A 767 16.99 -21.88 -19.20
CA LEU A 767 18.16 -22.69 -18.81
C LEU A 767 18.43 -22.65 -17.30
N ASN A 768 18.35 -21.48 -16.66
CA ASN A 768 18.56 -21.34 -15.22
C ASN A 768 17.56 -22.17 -14.42
N ASN A 769 16.28 -22.16 -14.81
CA ASN A 769 15.25 -22.95 -14.13
C ASN A 769 15.47 -24.46 -14.29
N LEU A 770 15.91 -24.91 -15.47
CA LEU A 770 16.18 -26.33 -15.70
C LEU A 770 17.45 -26.80 -14.97
N VAL A 771 18.54 -26.04 -15.06
CA VAL A 771 19.83 -26.38 -14.44
C VAL A 771 19.77 -26.30 -12.91
N SER A 772 19.10 -25.27 -12.37
CA SER A 772 18.89 -25.16 -10.92
C SER A 772 18.13 -26.36 -10.37
N ASN A 773 17.06 -26.81 -11.05
CA ASN A 773 16.33 -28.01 -10.66
C ASN A 773 17.19 -29.27 -10.76
N ALA A 774 17.93 -29.45 -11.86
CA ALA A 774 18.83 -30.59 -12.06
C ALA A 774 19.90 -30.69 -10.96
N VAL A 775 20.56 -29.59 -10.60
CA VAL A 775 21.57 -29.53 -9.52
C VAL A 775 20.93 -29.66 -8.13
N ARG A 776 19.68 -29.23 -7.97
CA ARG A 776 18.96 -29.34 -6.71
C ARG A 776 18.59 -30.78 -6.37
N PHE A 777 18.07 -31.54 -7.34
CA PHE A 777 17.54 -32.90 -7.15
C PHE A 777 18.57 -34.01 -7.43
N THR A 778 19.83 -33.64 -7.68
CA THR A 778 20.97 -34.54 -7.81
C THR A 778 21.87 -34.38 -6.59
N ASP A 779 21.90 -35.40 -5.72
CA ASP A 779 22.78 -35.40 -4.55
C ASP A 779 24.21 -35.83 -4.90
N ARG A 780 24.37 -36.76 -5.85
CA ARG A 780 25.65 -37.25 -6.40
C ARG A 780 25.47 -37.64 -7.85
N GLY A 781 26.46 -37.37 -8.71
CA GLY A 781 26.43 -37.74 -10.13
C GLY A 781 26.71 -36.56 -11.06
N SER A 782 26.01 -36.47 -12.19
CA SER A 782 26.27 -35.47 -13.23
C SER A 782 25.02 -34.78 -13.75
N VAL A 783 25.17 -33.51 -14.11
CA VAL A 783 24.20 -32.71 -14.86
C VAL A 783 24.86 -32.30 -16.19
N VAL A 784 24.21 -32.62 -17.30
CA VAL A 784 24.73 -32.34 -18.65
C VAL A 784 23.74 -31.44 -19.38
N ILE A 785 24.24 -30.31 -19.89
CA ILE A 785 23.52 -29.40 -20.77
C ILE A 785 23.95 -29.70 -22.21
N ARG A 786 23.02 -30.03 -23.11
CA ARG A 786 23.31 -30.20 -24.53
C ARG A 786 22.59 -29.14 -25.35
N LEU A 787 23.26 -28.58 -26.35
CA LEU A 787 22.66 -27.72 -27.36
C LEU A 787 23.07 -28.25 -28.75
N GLY A 788 22.10 -28.75 -29.50
CA GLY A 788 22.27 -29.20 -30.88
C GLY A 788 21.48 -28.33 -31.86
N ALA A 789 21.89 -28.32 -33.12
CA ALA A 789 21.19 -27.63 -34.20
C ALA A 789 20.95 -28.55 -35.40
N THR A 790 19.84 -28.35 -36.09
CA THR A 790 19.56 -28.92 -37.40
C THR A 790 19.10 -27.82 -38.33
N ASN A 791 19.76 -27.70 -39.49
CA ASN A 791 19.39 -26.70 -40.49
C ASN A 791 18.02 -27.05 -41.09
N LEU A 792 17.07 -26.11 -41.02
CA LEU A 792 15.78 -26.22 -41.69
C LEU A 792 15.83 -25.54 -43.06
N THR A 793 16.42 -24.34 -43.10
CA THR A 793 16.67 -23.52 -44.28
C THR A 793 18.03 -22.82 -44.14
N PRO A 794 18.58 -22.18 -45.20
CA PRO A 794 19.84 -21.44 -45.11
C PRO A 794 19.83 -20.29 -44.09
N ASP A 795 18.64 -19.82 -43.71
CA ASP A 795 18.39 -18.68 -42.82
C ASP A 795 17.69 -19.07 -41.50
N ARG A 796 17.39 -20.35 -41.25
CA ARG A 796 16.78 -20.82 -39.99
C ARG A 796 17.32 -22.17 -39.52
N GLN A 797 17.54 -22.29 -38.20
CA GLN A 797 17.92 -23.53 -37.53
C GLN A 797 16.84 -23.97 -36.53
N SER A 798 16.56 -25.26 -36.50
CA SER A 798 15.91 -25.91 -35.37
C SER A 798 16.96 -26.24 -34.32
N LEU A 799 16.83 -25.65 -33.14
CA LEU A 799 17.74 -25.82 -32.02
C LEU A 799 17.09 -26.68 -30.95
N THR A 800 17.77 -27.74 -30.55
CA THR A 800 17.33 -28.61 -29.47
C THR A 800 18.29 -28.48 -28.31
N PHE A 801 17.81 -28.00 -27.17
CA PHE A 801 18.57 -27.97 -25.93
C PHE A 801 17.97 -28.89 -24.89
N SER A 802 18.82 -29.61 -24.17
CA SER A 802 18.40 -30.51 -23.10
C SER A 802 19.26 -30.35 -21.86
N VAL A 803 18.62 -30.52 -20.71
CA VAL A 803 19.28 -30.60 -19.41
C VAL A 803 18.96 -31.98 -18.84
N SER A 804 20.00 -32.78 -18.65
CA SER A 804 19.91 -34.15 -18.14
C SER A 804 20.60 -34.24 -16.79
N ASP A 805 19.94 -34.81 -15.81
CA ASP A 805 20.49 -35.11 -14.49
C ASP A 805 20.43 -36.62 -14.18
N THR A 806 21.24 -37.05 -13.22
CA THR A 806 21.27 -38.43 -12.70
C THR A 806 20.64 -38.54 -11.30
N GLY A 807 19.71 -37.64 -10.98
CA GLY A 807 19.11 -37.50 -9.66
C GLY A 807 18.03 -38.54 -9.33
N THR A 808 17.17 -38.20 -8.38
CA THR A 808 16.14 -39.09 -7.82
C THR A 808 15.07 -39.55 -8.83
N GLY A 809 14.91 -38.84 -9.95
CA GLY A 809 13.90 -39.11 -10.96
C GLY A 809 12.46 -38.89 -10.48
N ILE A 810 11.50 -38.91 -11.41
CA ILE A 810 10.11 -38.51 -11.18
C ILE A 810 9.19 -39.69 -11.51
N PRO A 811 8.27 -40.07 -10.59
CA PRO A 811 7.32 -41.15 -10.84
C PRO A 811 6.28 -40.77 -11.91
N GLU A 812 5.79 -41.77 -12.64
CA GLU A 812 4.93 -41.61 -13.83
C GLU A 812 3.62 -40.84 -13.56
N GLY A 813 3.04 -41.01 -12.37
CA GLY A 813 1.85 -40.25 -11.94
C GLY A 813 2.09 -38.75 -11.72
N GLY A 814 3.34 -38.34 -11.50
CA GLY A 814 3.76 -36.96 -11.33
C GLY A 814 4.01 -36.22 -12.65
N LEU A 815 4.47 -36.92 -13.69
CA LEU A 815 4.84 -36.32 -14.99
C LEU A 815 3.67 -35.56 -15.65
N LYS A 816 2.43 -36.03 -15.50
CA LYS A 816 1.24 -35.39 -16.08
C LYS A 816 0.84 -34.07 -15.42
N LYS A 817 1.32 -33.81 -14.19
CA LYS A 817 0.95 -32.63 -13.40
C LYS A 817 2.09 -31.61 -13.25
N LEU A 818 3.30 -31.96 -13.66
CA LEU A 818 4.52 -31.15 -13.46
C LEU A 818 4.54 -29.79 -14.14
N PHE A 819 3.85 -29.66 -15.28
CA PHE A 819 3.72 -28.40 -15.98
C PHE A 819 2.53 -27.57 -15.51
N GLN A 820 1.73 -28.07 -14.54
CA GLN A 820 0.65 -27.30 -13.94
C GLN A 820 1.22 -26.31 -12.89
N PRO A 821 0.75 -25.06 -12.85
CA PRO A 821 1.19 -24.08 -11.86
C PRO A 821 1.02 -24.58 -10.43
N PHE A 822 1.94 -24.25 -9.54
CA PHE A 822 1.89 -24.54 -8.09
C PHE A 822 1.90 -26.03 -7.72
N THR A 823 2.26 -26.93 -8.65
CA THR A 823 2.31 -28.37 -8.36
C THR A 823 3.71 -28.77 -7.90
N GLN A 824 3.80 -29.40 -6.72
CA GLN A 824 5.01 -30.04 -6.19
C GLN A 824 4.76 -31.54 -6.01
N ILE A 825 5.78 -32.38 -6.23
CA ILE A 825 5.67 -33.84 -6.12
C ILE A 825 6.71 -34.31 -5.10
N GLY A 826 6.26 -34.88 -3.98
CA GLY A 826 7.13 -35.48 -2.93
C GLY A 826 6.55 -35.38 -1.51
N ASP A 827 7.03 -36.27 -0.62
CA ASP A 827 6.68 -36.27 0.82
C ASP A 827 7.28 -35.05 1.53
N THR A 828 6.45 -34.29 2.24
CA THR A 828 6.69 -32.97 2.84
C THR A 828 7.76 -32.91 3.96
N LYS A 829 8.49 -34.01 4.22
CA LYS A 829 9.37 -34.13 5.41
C LYS A 829 10.88 -34.10 5.15
N ARG A 830 11.36 -34.18 3.90
CA ARG A 830 12.78 -33.97 3.59
C ARG A 830 12.97 -33.20 2.29
N SER A 831 13.45 -31.97 2.47
CA SER A 831 14.17 -31.14 1.50
C SER A 831 13.37 -30.28 0.51
N ALA A 832 13.51 -28.96 0.77
CA ALA A 832 13.63 -27.87 -0.18
C ALA A 832 12.33 -27.31 -0.77
N GLY A 833 12.05 -26.03 -0.46
CA GLY A 833 10.95 -25.22 -0.99
C GLY A 833 11.22 -24.74 -2.42
N GLY A 834 10.34 -25.11 -3.35
CA GLY A 834 10.36 -24.67 -4.74
C GLY A 834 8.94 -24.30 -5.12
N THR A 835 8.73 -23.20 -5.82
CA THR A 835 7.42 -22.54 -5.93
C THR A 835 6.40 -23.30 -6.79
N GLY A 836 6.83 -24.36 -7.47
CA GLY A 836 6.02 -25.11 -8.44
C GLY A 836 5.70 -24.31 -9.72
N LEU A 837 6.31 -23.13 -9.91
CA LEU A 837 6.05 -22.25 -11.06
C LEU A 837 7.09 -22.39 -12.18
N GLY A 838 8.36 -22.63 -11.84
CA GLY A 838 9.47 -22.56 -12.81
C GLY A 838 9.29 -23.42 -14.06
N LEU A 839 8.83 -24.66 -13.93
CA LEU A 839 8.65 -25.56 -15.07
C LEU A 839 7.45 -25.17 -15.96
N SER A 840 6.36 -24.66 -15.36
CA SER A 840 5.21 -24.12 -16.08
C SER A 840 5.58 -22.84 -16.85
N ILE A 841 6.48 -22.01 -16.30
CA ILE A 841 7.04 -20.82 -16.97
C ILE A 841 7.92 -21.24 -18.15
N CYS A 842 8.80 -22.24 -17.97
CA CYS A 842 9.63 -22.76 -19.07
C CYS A 842 8.78 -23.24 -20.26
N GLN A 843 7.71 -23.98 -20.00
CA GLN A 843 6.81 -24.42 -21.06
C GLN A 843 6.17 -23.25 -21.81
N ARG A 844 5.63 -22.26 -21.10
CA ARG A 844 5.01 -21.09 -21.73
C ARG A 844 6.00 -20.25 -22.53
N LEU A 845 7.22 -20.06 -22.04
CA LEU A 845 8.29 -19.34 -22.74
C LEU A 845 8.70 -20.06 -24.03
N VAL A 846 8.92 -21.37 -23.97
CA VAL A 846 9.28 -22.19 -25.14
C VAL A 846 8.15 -22.18 -26.17
N THR A 847 6.89 -22.32 -25.74
CA THR A 847 5.73 -22.23 -26.65
C THR A 847 5.62 -20.84 -27.30
N LYS A 848 5.88 -19.75 -26.55
CA LYS A 848 5.92 -18.38 -27.11
C LYS A 848 7.08 -18.16 -28.09
N MET A 849 8.17 -18.90 -27.95
CA MET A 849 9.27 -18.98 -28.93
C MET A 849 8.96 -19.93 -30.10
N HIS A 850 7.71 -20.38 -30.25
CA HIS A 850 7.28 -21.35 -31.26
C HIS A 850 7.99 -22.71 -31.17
N GLY A 851 8.34 -23.11 -29.94
CA GLY A 851 9.00 -24.37 -29.65
C GLY A 851 8.14 -25.35 -28.85
N THR A 852 8.69 -26.54 -28.63
CA THR A 852 8.12 -27.60 -27.79
C THR A 852 9.06 -27.94 -26.65
N ILE A 853 8.50 -28.31 -25.49
CA ILE A 853 9.27 -28.81 -24.35
C ILE A 853 8.68 -30.14 -23.90
N GLY A 854 9.54 -31.09 -23.56
CA GLY A 854 9.19 -32.41 -23.07
C GLY A 854 10.10 -32.81 -21.91
N ILE A 855 9.63 -33.78 -21.13
CA ILE A 855 10.34 -34.32 -19.99
C ILE A 855 10.30 -35.84 -20.04
N THR A 856 11.45 -36.47 -19.85
CA THR A 856 11.59 -37.92 -19.65
C THR A 856 12.28 -38.14 -18.33
N SER A 857 11.74 -39.01 -17.49
CA SER A 857 12.30 -39.26 -16.16
C SER A 857 12.01 -40.69 -15.74
N GLU A 858 12.96 -41.31 -15.06
CA GLU A 858 12.81 -42.63 -14.46
C GLU A 858 13.32 -42.58 -13.01
N VAL A 859 12.53 -43.09 -12.08
CA VAL A 859 12.85 -43.06 -10.64
C VAL A 859 14.19 -43.75 -10.41
N GLY A 860 15.13 -43.04 -9.78
CA GLY A 860 16.50 -43.49 -9.48
C GLY A 860 17.50 -43.40 -10.63
N LYS A 861 17.09 -43.01 -11.85
CA LYS A 861 18.01 -42.79 -12.99
C LYS A 861 18.14 -41.33 -13.41
N GLY A 862 17.28 -40.45 -12.89
CA GLY A 862 17.32 -39.00 -13.12
C GLY A 862 16.31 -38.51 -14.15
N THR A 863 16.42 -37.23 -14.48
CA THR A 863 15.46 -36.53 -15.35
C THR A 863 16.15 -35.86 -16.52
N THR A 864 15.55 -35.95 -17.71
CA THR A 864 15.96 -35.18 -18.89
C THR A 864 14.80 -34.30 -19.34
N VAL A 865 15.05 -32.99 -19.37
CA VAL A 865 14.13 -32.01 -19.97
C VAL A 865 14.70 -31.60 -21.31
N THR A 866 13.92 -31.74 -22.38
CA THR A 866 14.31 -31.40 -23.76
C THR A 866 13.39 -30.33 -24.31
N ALA A 867 13.95 -29.27 -24.89
CA ALA A 867 13.21 -28.23 -25.56
C ALA A 867 13.75 -27.99 -26.97
N THR A 868 12.86 -27.79 -27.93
CA THR A 868 13.17 -27.53 -29.33
C THR A 868 12.56 -26.20 -29.75
N ILE A 869 13.36 -25.30 -30.33
CA ILE A 869 12.94 -23.97 -30.81
C ILE A 869 13.48 -23.73 -32.22
N GLU A 870 12.71 -23.04 -33.06
CA GLU A 870 13.14 -22.68 -34.41
C GLU A 870 13.53 -21.21 -34.49
N LEU A 871 14.81 -20.92 -34.72
CA LEU A 871 15.33 -19.56 -34.71
C LEU A 871 15.97 -19.16 -36.05
N PRO A 872 15.73 -17.93 -36.53
CA PRO A 872 16.47 -17.36 -37.66
C PRO A 872 17.95 -17.22 -37.33
N ILE A 873 18.80 -17.57 -38.31
CA ILE A 873 20.24 -17.32 -38.29
C ILE A 873 20.48 -15.87 -38.71
N VAL A 874 21.33 -15.16 -37.98
CA VAL A 874 21.75 -13.81 -38.37
C VAL A 874 23.21 -13.85 -38.76
N ALA A 875 23.54 -13.22 -39.89
CA ALA A 875 24.92 -12.99 -40.25
C ALA A 875 25.61 -12.22 -39.11
N GLU A 876 26.79 -12.71 -38.76
CA GLU A 876 27.65 -12.20 -37.70
C GLU A 876 27.63 -10.67 -37.66
N ILE A 877 27.16 -10.09 -36.54
CA ILE A 877 27.51 -8.70 -36.25
C ILE A 877 29.03 -8.72 -36.14
N ALA A 878 29.71 -8.02 -37.05
CA ALA A 878 31.16 -7.88 -37.05
C ALA A 878 31.60 -7.71 -35.60
N PRO A 879 32.57 -8.53 -35.12
CA PRO A 879 33.05 -8.37 -33.77
C PRO A 879 33.43 -6.91 -33.63
N VAL A 880 32.71 -6.17 -32.77
CA VAL A 880 33.25 -4.93 -32.22
C VAL A 880 34.64 -5.34 -31.77
N PRO A 881 35.71 -4.71 -32.29
CA PRO A 881 37.06 -5.19 -32.10
C PRO A 881 37.17 -5.55 -30.63
N GLN A 882 37.40 -6.83 -30.36
CA GLN A 882 37.84 -7.27 -29.05
C GLN A 882 39.18 -6.57 -28.91
N SER A 883 39.13 -5.34 -28.37
CA SER A 883 40.30 -4.73 -27.82
C SER A 883 40.70 -5.72 -26.74
N ASP A 884 41.78 -6.43 -27.02
CA ASP A 884 42.55 -7.26 -26.11
C ASP A 884 43.16 -6.43 -24.96
N GLN A 885 42.50 -5.34 -24.59
CA GLN A 885 42.51 -4.85 -23.24
C GLN A 885 41.65 -5.84 -22.43
N ARG A 886 42.29 -6.94 -22.04
CA ARG A 886 42.32 -7.21 -20.60
C ARG A 886 42.54 -5.84 -19.97
N ILE A 887 41.52 -5.31 -19.33
CA ILE A 887 41.75 -4.43 -18.20
C ILE A 887 42.47 -5.36 -17.21
N GLN A 888 43.79 -5.50 -17.40
CA GLN A 888 44.67 -5.62 -16.26
C GLN A 888 44.18 -4.52 -15.34
N PRO A 889 43.84 -4.80 -14.07
CA PRO A 889 43.54 -3.74 -13.13
C PRO A 889 44.77 -2.86 -13.16
N SER A 890 44.69 -1.75 -13.89
CA SER A 890 45.75 -0.78 -13.93
C SER A 890 45.71 -0.21 -12.53
N THR A 891 46.61 -0.71 -11.71
CA THR A 891 47.10 -0.08 -10.50
C THR A 891 47.74 1.25 -10.90
N LYS A 892 46.88 2.18 -11.33
CA LYS A 892 47.10 3.60 -11.18
C LYS A 892 46.21 4.03 -10.01
N PRO A 893 46.80 4.52 -8.90
CA PRO A 893 46.02 5.04 -7.80
C PRO A 893 45.32 6.33 -8.23
N GLY A 894 44.05 6.47 -7.86
CA GLY A 894 43.44 7.77 -7.61
C GLY A 894 42.79 8.46 -8.81
N ASN A 895 41.53 8.13 -9.06
CA ASN A 895 40.54 9.21 -9.13
C ASN A 895 39.26 8.72 -8.43
N THR A 896 39.11 9.14 -7.19
CA THR A 896 37.85 9.08 -6.45
C THR A 896 36.83 9.89 -7.23
N LEU A 897 35.87 9.22 -7.89
CA LEU A 897 34.78 9.89 -8.58
C LEU A 897 33.87 10.57 -7.55
N HIS A 898 33.46 11.80 -7.84
CA HIS A 898 32.43 12.50 -7.10
C HIS A 898 31.08 12.27 -7.78
N VAL A 899 30.27 11.38 -7.23
CA VAL A 899 29.03 10.89 -7.85
C VAL A 899 27.81 11.49 -7.16
N LEU A 900 26.89 12.07 -7.93
CA LEU A 900 25.58 12.51 -7.43
C LEU A 900 24.55 11.40 -7.62
N ILE A 901 24.04 10.85 -6.51
CA ILE A 901 22.93 9.88 -6.52
C ILE A 901 21.62 10.65 -6.36
N VAL A 902 20.66 10.45 -7.25
CA VAL A 902 19.32 11.05 -7.18
C VAL A 902 18.30 9.91 -7.12
N ASP A 903 17.64 9.72 -5.99
CA ASP A 903 16.65 8.65 -5.79
C ASP A 903 15.68 9.10 -4.69
N ASP A 904 14.37 8.95 -4.87
CA ASP A 904 13.37 9.41 -3.91
C ASP A 904 13.27 8.52 -2.67
N HIS A 905 13.73 7.28 -2.78
CA HIS A 905 13.68 6.31 -1.71
C HIS A 905 14.96 6.30 -0.85
N ALA A 906 14.82 6.70 0.42
CA ALA A 906 15.96 6.83 1.35
C ALA A 906 16.81 5.56 1.50
N PRO A 907 16.24 4.34 1.61
CA PRO A 907 17.03 3.11 1.62
C PRO A 907 17.88 2.88 0.37
N ASN A 908 17.38 3.20 -0.83
CA ASN A 908 18.14 3.06 -2.07
C ASN A 908 19.32 4.03 -2.11
N ARG A 909 19.09 5.29 -1.70
CA ARG A 909 20.15 6.30 -1.57
C ARG A 909 21.25 5.84 -0.63
N ILE A 910 20.88 5.35 0.56
CA ILE A 910 21.83 4.87 1.57
C ILE A 910 22.63 3.66 1.06
N LEU A 911 21.97 2.74 0.36
CA LEU A 911 22.62 1.56 -0.20
C LEU A 911 23.64 1.94 -1.29
N LEU A 912 23.22 2.69 -2.31
CA LEU A 912 24.09 3.15 -3.39
C LEU A 912 25.26 4.00 -2.87
N GLN A 913 24.99 4.88 -1.90
CA GLN A 913 26.02 5.69 -1.26
C GLN A 913 27.07 4.80 -0.61
N ARG A 914 26.66 3.82 0.21
CA ARG A 914 27.59 2.89 0.86
C ARG A 914 28.33 2.00 -0.13
N GLN A 915 27.69 1.59 -1.23
CA GLN A 915 28.33 0.82 -2.30
C GLN A 915 29.45 1.63 -2.98
N LEU A 916 29.19 2.90 -3.33
CA LEU A 916 30.17 3.79 -3.94
C LEU A 916 31.31 4.15 -2.98
N GLU A 917 31.01 4.43 -1.71
CA GLU A 917 32.01 4.69 -0.67
C GLU A 917 32.94 3.48 -0.48
N LYS A 918 32.41 2.26 -0.51
CA LYS A 918 33.22 1.04 -0.46
C LYS A 918 34.09 0.81 -1.70
N LEU A 919 33.66 1.27 -2.87
CA LEU A 919 34.48 1.27 -4.10
C LEU A 919 35.53 2.39 -4.12
N GLY A 920 35.60 3.24 -3.07
CA GLY A 920 36.56 4.33 -2.97
C GLY A 920 36.16 5.60 -3.71
N HIS A 921 34.86 5.77 -3.98
CA HIS A 921 34.27 6.96 -4.59
C HIS A 921 33.56 7.83 -3.53
N CYS A 922 33.42 9.12 -3.80
CA CYS A 922 32.66 10.02 -2.94
C CYS A 922 31.25 10.17 -3.52
N ALA A 923 30.23 9.84 -2.73
CA ALA A 923 28.84 9.89 -3.17
C ALA A 923 28.06 10.95 -2.39
N VAL A 924 27.39 11.84 -3.11
CA VAL A 924 26.46 12.82 -2.56
C VAL A 924 25.06 12.42 -2.99
N THR A 925 24.12 12.40 -2.07
CA THR A 925 22.75 11.94 -2.33
C THR A 925 21.79 13.12 -2.48
N ALA A 926 20.80 13.02 -3.34
CA ALA A 926 19.69 13.95 -3.53
C ALA A 926 18.39 13.14 -3.57
N SER A 927 17.35 13.69 -2.98
CA SER A 927 16.04 13.05 -2.81
C SER A 927 15.08 13.28 -3.98
N ASP A 928 15.34 14.26 -4.84
CA ASP A 928 14.59 14.46 -6.08
C ASP A 928 15.40 15.23 -7.13
N GLY A 929 14.83 15.40 -8.33
CA GLY A 929 15.48 16.13 -9.42
C GLY A 929 15.70 17.62 -9.16
N CYS A 930 14.93 18.26 -8.26
CA CYS A 930 15.15 19.66 -7.91
C CYS A 930 16.39 19.81 -7.02
N GLU A 931 16.51 18.99 -5.99
CA GLU A 931 17.69 18.95 -5.10
C GLU A 931 18.95 18.57 -5.89
N ALA A 932 18.84 17.71 -6.91
CA ALA A 932 19.94 17.38 -7.79
C ALA A 932 20.47 18.59 -8.58
N LEU A 933 19.58 19.43 -9.11
CA LEU A 933 19.96 20.65 -9.84
C LEU A 933 20.60 21.69 -8.91
N GLU A 934 20.11 21.82 -7.67
CA GLU A 934 20.73 22.67 -6.66
C GLU A 934 22.17 22.21 -6.36
N LYS A 935 22.36 20.91 -6.15
CA LYS A 935 23.70 20.35 -5.88
C LYS A 935 24.64 20.48 -7.07
N LEU A 936 24.14 20.32 -8.30
CA LEU A 936 24.92 20.53 -9.52
C LEU A 936 25.36 21.99 -9.72
N ALA A 937 24.65 22.94 -9.14
CA ALA A 937 25.05 24.35 -9.13
C ALA A 937 26.15 24.63 -8.09
N ASP A 938 26.12 23.93 -6.95
CA ASP A 938 27.01 24.16 -5.81
C ASP A 938 28.32 23.35 -5.86
N ALA A 939 28.33 22.19 -6.53
CA ALA A 939 29.49 21.29 -6.57
C ALA A 939 29.69 20.67 -7.96
N SER A 940 30.96 20.43 -8.31
CA SER A 940 31.32 19.64 -9.49
C SER A 940 31.19 18.16 -9.19
N PHE A 941 30.52 17.44 -10.07
CA PHE A 941 30.42 15.98 -10.04
C PHE A 941 31.04 15.39 -11.29
N ASP A 942 31.51 14.15 -11.21
CA ASP A 942 32.05 13.41 -12.34
C ASP A 942 30.98 12.54 -13.02
N LEU A 943 29.90 12.22 -12.30
CA LEU A 943 28.81 11.34 -12.74
C LEU A 943 27.52 11.61 -11.95
N ILE A 944 26.38 11.44 -12.61
CA ILE A 944 25.06 11.43 -11.96
C ILE A 944 24.46 10.01 -12.12
N ILE A 945 24.01 9.41 -11.02
CA ILE A 945 23.15 8.22 -11.02
C ILE A 945 21.76 8.68 -10.62
N CYS A 946 20.79 8.57 -11.52
CA CYS A 946 19.47 9.16 -11.33
C CYS A 946 18.36 8.10 -11.46
N ASP A 947 17.47 8.03 -10.49
CA ASP A 947 16.28 7.21 -10.59
C ASP A 947 15.41 7.68 -11.77
N TYR A 948 14.90 6.73 -12.54
CA TYR A 948 14.05 7.00 -13.69
C TYR A 948 12.68 7.55 -13.24
N SER A 949 12.13 7.03 -12.15
CA SER A 949 10.80 7.39 -11.66
C SER A 949 10.89 8.05 -10.29
N MET A 950 10.74 9.38 -10.24
CA MET A 950 10.76 10.15 -8.98
C MET A 950 9.57 11.13 -8.94
N PRO A 951 8.99 11.42 -7.77
CA PRO A 951 7.99 12.47 -7.60
C PRO A 951 8.59 13.86 -7.85
N ASN A 952 7.73 14.84 -8.13
CA ASN A 952 8.08 16.23 -8.51
C ASN A 952 8.78 16.35 -9.88
N MET A 953 10.05 15.96 -9.96
CA MET A 953 10.86 16.01 -11.19
C MET A 953 11.45 14.62 -11.44
N ASP A 954 10.91 13.93 -12.45
CA ASP A 954 11.34 12.59 -12.84
C ASP A 954 12.71 12.61 -13.56
N GLY A 955 13.35 11.43 -13.64
CA GLY A 955 14.68 11.28 -14.23
C GLY A 955 14.78 11.79 -15.67
N PRO A 956 13.81 11.50 -16.57
CA PRO A 956 13.77 12.07 -17.92
C PRO A 956 13.70 13.60 -17.93
N THR A 957 12.86 14.22 -17.10
CA THR A 957 12.71 15.67 -17.02
C THR A 957 13.98 16.33 -16.48
N LEU A 958 14.59 15.75 -15.43
CA LEU A 958 15.89 16.18 -14.91
C LEU A 958 16.97 16.10 -16.00
N THR A 959 17.04 14.98 -16.72
CA THR A 959 18.03 14.76 -17.77
C THR A 959 17.90 15.79 -18.89
N ARG A 960 16.68 16.04 -19.40
CA ARG A 960 16.44 17.08 -20.41
C ARG A 960 16.84 18.46 -19.90
N THR A 961 16.51 18.76 -18.64
CA THR A 961 16.88 20.04 -18.01
C THR A 961 18.40 20.21 -17.96
N ILE A 962 19.15 19.19 -17.54
CA ILE A 962 20.61 19.19 -17.54
C ILE A 962 21.16 19.34 -18.96
N ARG A 963 20.63 18.62 -19.95
CA ARG A 963 21.10 18.68 -21.34
C ARG A 963 20.77 19.99 -22.05
N SER A 964 19.76 20.71 -21.59
CA SER A 964 19.35 22.03 -22.09
C SER A 964 20.06 23.21 -21.40
N SER A 965 20.87 22.97 -20.37
CA SER A 965 21.58 24.04 -19.66
C SER A 965 22.83 24.51 -20.41
N ASP A 966 23.20 25.77 -20.23
CA ASP A 966 24.46 26.35 -20.75
C ASP A 966 25.64 26.16 -19.77
N LEU A 967 25.44 25.38 -18.71
CA LEU A 967 26.41 25.20 -17.63
C LEU A 967 27.31 23.98 -17.88
N PRO A 968 28.53 23.93 -17.32
CA PRO A 968 29.51 22.87 -17.59
C PRO A 968 28.99 21.46 -17.27
N TYR A 969 28.01 21.34 -16.37
CA TYR A 969 27.44 20.05 -16.02
C TYR A 969 26.52 19.45 -17.10
N ARG A 970 26.20 20.21 -18.16
CA ARG A 970 25.46 19.73 -19.34
C ARG A 970 26.11 18.49 -19.96
N THR A 971 27.43 18.35 -19.86
CA THR A 971 28.20 17.23 -20.40
C THR A 971 28.50 16.15 -19.37
N LEU A 972 27.93 16.19 -18.16
CA LEU A 972 28.13 15.13 -17.18
C LEU A 972 27.47 13.82 -17.61
N PRO A 973 28.15 12.68 -17.45
CA PRO A 973 27.52 11.40 -17.67
C PRO A 973 26.33 11.20 -16.72
N ILE A 974 25.19 10.77 -17.27
CA ILE A 974 23.96 10.49 -16.52
C ILE A 974 23.61 9.02 -16.70
N LEU A 975 23.61 8.29 -15.60
CA LEU A 975 23.27 6.88 -15.52
C LEU A 975 21.87 6.74 -14.95
N GLY A 976 20.91 6.32 -15.78
CA GLY A 976 19.56 6.02 -15.32
C GLY A 976 19.57 4.81 -14.39
N TYR A 977 18.80 4.84 -13.31
CA TYR A 977 18.65 3.77 -12.34
C TYR A 977 17.16 3.42 -12.25
N THR A 978 16.73 2.24 -12.70
CA THR A 978 15.29 1.96 -12.85
C THR A 978 14.89 0.60 -12.30
N ALA A 979 13.70 0.52 -11.70
CA ALA A 979 13.13 -0.73 -11.22
C ALA A 979 12.55 -1.60 -12.36
N SER A 980 12.48 -1.08 -13.59
CA SER A 980 11.89 -1.76 -14.76
C SER A 980 12.93 -2.08 -15.83
N ALA A 981 12.99 -3.35 -16.24
CA ALA A 981 13.87 -3.83 -17.31
C ALA A 981 13.25 -3.70 -18.72
N GLN A 982 12.18 -2.93 -18.89
CA GLN A 982 11.46 -2.83 -20.16
C GLN A 982 12.29 -2.09 -21.23
N PRO A 983 12.38 -2.62 -22.46
CA PRO A 983 13.13 -1.98 -23.54
C PRO A 983 12.65 -0.57 -23.86
N GLU A 984 11.34 -0.31 -23.75
CA GLU A 984 10.73 0.99 -24.05
C GLU A 984 11.20 2.08 -23.08
N ILE A 985 11.29 1.75 -21.79
CA ILE A 985 11.81 2.63 -20.74
C ILE A 985 13.29 2.91 -20.98
N ARG A 986 14.06 1.89 -21.36
CA ARG A 986 15.48 2.05 -21.69
C ARG A 986 15.68 2.91 -22.93
N ALA A 987 14.91 2.70 -23.99
CA ALA A 987 14.98 3.49 -25.22
C ALA A 987 14.64 4.96 -24.94
N HIS A 988 13.53 5.22 -24.23
CA HIS A 988 13.11 6.57 -23.87
C HIS A 988 14.13 7.27 -22.95
N ALA A 989 14.75 6.55 -22.00
CA ALA A 989 15.80 7.11 -21.14
C ALA A 989 17.01 7.61 -21.95
N ILE A 990 17.46 6.83 -22.94
CA ILE A 990 18.56 7.21 -23.82
C ILE A 990 18.15 8.37 -24.74
N GLU A 991 16.95 8.35 -25.32
CA GLU A 991 16.40 9.45 -26.13
C GLU A 991 16.33 10.77 -25.35
N CYS A 992 16.05 10.72 -24.06
CA CYS A 992 16.03 11.90 -23.18
C CYS A 992 17.43 12.43 -22.84
N GLY A 993 18.49 11.74 -23.23
CA GLY A 993 19.89 12.17 -23.07
C GLY A 993 20.66 11.51 -21.93
N MET A 994 20.15 10.40 -21.36
CA MET A 994 20.93 9.55 -20.44
C MET A 994 21.97 8.73 -21.22
N ASP A 995 23.14 8.51 -20.62
CA ASP A 995 24.27 7.86 -21.29
C ASP A 995 24.23 6.32 -21.16
N ALA A 996 23.63 5.82 -20.09
CA ALA A 996 23.37 4.40 -19.86
C ALA A 996 22.23 4.21 -18.84
N VAL A 997 21.73 2.98 -18.69
CA VAL A 997 20.67 2.63 -17.74
C VAL A 997 21.05 1.35 -16.99
N MET A 998 20.97 1.38 -15.66
CA MET A 998 21.11 0.26 -14.74
C MET A 998 19.75 -0.13 -14.16
N ILE A 999 19.57 -1.42 -13.92
CA ILE A 999 18.34 -1.98 -13.33
C ILE A 999 18.56 -2.20 -11.84
N LYS A 1000 17.58 -1.84 -10.99
CA LYS A 1000 17.63 -2.11 -9.54
C LYS A 1000 17.25 -3.57 -9.25
N PRO A 1001 17.92 -4.26 -8.30
CA PRO A 1001 19.14 -3.85 -7.60
C PRO A 1001 20.40 -4.02 -8.46
N VAL A 1002 21.42 -3.20 -8.21
CA VAL A 1002 22.73 -3.33 -8.86
C VAL A 1002 23.73 -3.94 -7.87
N ASP A 1003 24.42 -5.00 -8.27
CA ASP A 1003 25.51 -5.56 -7.49
C ASP A 1003 26.81 -4.74 -7.66
N MET A 1004 27.77 -4.95 -6.75
CA MET A 1004 29.02 -4.18 -6.73
C MET A 1004 29.85 -4.35 -8.01
N ALA A 1005 29.89 -5.54 -8.59
CA ALA A 1005 30.69 -5.82 -9.78
C ALA A 1005 30.11 -5.13 -11.03
N THR A 1006 28.78 -5.14 -11.15
CA THR A 1006 28.05 -4.46 -12.23
C THR A 1006 28.14 -2.95 -12.08
N LEU A 1007 28.05 -2.43 -10.85
CA LEU A 1007 28.23 -1.01 -10.56
C LEU A 1007 29.64 -0.55 -10.95
N GLU A 1008 30.69 -1.24 -10.49
CA GLU A 1008 32.09 -0.93 -10.82
C GLU A 1008 32.35 -0.93 -12.33
N THR A 1009 31.88 -1.96 -13.04
CA THR A 1009 32.03 -2.08 -14.50
C THR A 1009 31.29 -0.97 -15.25
N THR A 1010 30.07 -0.62 -14.80
CA THR A 1010 29.24 0.40 -15.45
C THR A 1010 29.80 1.81 -15.22
N LEU A 1011 30.36 2.08 -14.04
CA LEU A 1011 31.07 3.31 -13.72
C LEU A 1011 32.30 3.50 -14.63
N ALA A 1012 33.14 2.46 -14.71
CA ALA A 1012 34.37 2.49 -15.51
C ALA A 1012 34.09 2.72 -17.00
N THR A 1013 33.05 2.06 -17.55
CA THR A 1013 32.68 2.18 -18.96
C THR A 1013 32.03 3.53 -19.31
N THR A 1014 31.17 4.05 -18.43
CA THR A 1014 30.44 5.31 -18.65
C THR A 1014 31.36 6.52 -18.60
N VAL A 1015 32.30 6.55 -17.65
CA VAL A 1015 33.30 7.64 -17.53
C VAL A 1015 34.32 7.59 -18.67
N SER A 1016 34.76 6.39 -19.07
CA SER A 1016 35.75 6.22 -20.16
C SER A 1016 35.21 6.63 -21.54
N ARG A 1017 33.90 6.44 -21.80
CA ARG A 1017 33.26 6.80 -23.08
C ARG A 1017 33.28 8.31 -23.39
N ARG A 1018 33.42 9.17 -22.38
CA ARG A 1018 33.43 10.65 -22.55
C ARG A 1018 34.82 11.29 -22.45
N ALA A 1019 35.82 10.58 -21.94
CA ALA A 1019 37.21 11.06 -21.88
C ALA A 1019 37.91 11.11 -23.27
N HIS A 1020 37.30 10.56 -24.32
CA HIS A 1020 37.76 10.65 -25.71
C HIS A 1020 36.67 11.25 -26.63
N PRO A 1021 36.60 12.58 -26.77
CA PRO A 1021 35.70 13.26 -27.69
C PRO A 1021 36.29 13.23 -29.11
N GLY A 1022 36.40 12.04 -29.70
CA GLY A 1022 37.08 11.87 -30.98
C GLY A 1022 36.70 10.59 -31.71
N LEU A 1023 35.46 10.54 -32.21
CA LEU A 1023 35.06 9.81 -33.43
C LEU A 1023 33.66 10.31 -33.84
N PRO A 1024 33.53 11.15 -34.89
CA PRO A 1024 32.23 11.60 -35.38
C PRO A 1024 31.58 10.53 -36.29
N GLY A 1025 30.30 10.28 -36.04
CA GLY A 1025 29.27 9.98 -37.06
C GLY A 1025 29.36 8.68 -37.86
N LEU A 1026 28.44 7.76 -37.58
CA LEU A 1026 27.66 7.12 -38.64
C LEU A 1026 26.22 7.65 -38.56
N SER A 1027 26.06 8.91 -38.95
CA SER A 1027 24.79 9.44 -39.43
C SER A 1027 24.94 9.65 -40.94
N GLY A 1028 24.28 8.78 -41.70
CA GLY A 1028 24.14 8.79 -43.15
C GLY A 1028 23.47 7.47 -43.52
N LEU A 1029 22.24 7.42 -44.01
CA LEU A 1029 21.72 8.22 -45.10
C LEU A 1029 20.27 8.68 -44.89
N ALA A 1030 20.05 9.86 -45.46
CA ALA A 1030 18.81 10.59 -45.55
C ALA A 1030 17.71 9.87 -46.33
N LEU A 1031 16.46 10.23 -45.98
CA LEU A 1031 15.29 10.14 -46.84
C LEU A 1031 15.55 10.78 -48.21
N ALA A 1032 15.18 10.07 -49.27
CA ALA A 1032 14.81 10.62 -50.57
C ALA A 1032 13.43 10.04 -50.98
N PRO A 1033 12.64 10.76 -51.80
CA PRO A 1033 11.19 10.85 -51.65
C PRO A 1033 10.36 10.03 -52.69
N CYS A 1034 9.08 9.86 -52.35
CA CYS A 1034 7.90 9.53 -53.17
C CYS A 1034 7.96 8.39 -54.21
N GLY A 1035 7.16 7.35 -53.94
CA GLY A 1035 6.62 6.36 -54.86
C GLY A 1035 5.52 5.57 -54.18
#